data_AF-A0A1C3D0I6-F1
#
_entry.id   AF-A0A1C3D0I6-F1
#
_cell.length_a   1.000
_cell.length_b   1.000
_cell.length_c   1.000
_cell.angle_alpha   90.00
_cell.angle_beta   90.00
_cell.angle_gamma   90.00
#
_symmetry.space_group_name_H-M   'P 1'
#
loop_
_entity.id
_entity.type
_entity.pdbx_description
1 polymer ?
#
loop_
_entity_poly.entity_id
_entity_poly.type
_entity_poly.pdbx_seq_one_letter_code
_entity_poly.pdbx_strand_id
1 'polypeptide(L)'
;MSFDFKVLTDEVAENDLFTDKTHEKSAETLFKVIKSTDKNITVGLEGAWGAGKSTVINMFNQKLQQDTESKTLFFLFDAWAHKDDPLRKIFLESFIEKINLDNSNSENLDKVHKEIVGKVKTIDITAHKTVSPLGKYLAFSAMVVPLGTVLIRTVKADSLGALSLSSSINWIYSFGLLLVVAPILVIIYWFFCGENQTPEQKIWGIVNKKNWDFFTKESTETIKQDITEQGEKTSIEFQKYFNEIIKVAFEKHNYKQVIIVIDNLDRVDSEQAKSVWSTLQTFFQSRSLSSNNTQSNKIIFVVPYDKEGFSAIWSKGNDSNHDVASSFLDKCFQVRVEVPQPISSGWLNYCEQCINQALIGWDTDKKVQIKEEYSRLLTSKNIIPTPRQIRSWVNQVGMNGYKWKDKVSAKALAIYSYERLHFSEKLFLKELLDSESSIYKMANGSDLVYEISGLLFGVSKERGTEILLHGMIEKCFEDIEKNKEVLKGIAEQHKAVFRLNWENIKGSIILKYNAFEDAEINNLTDYIISELGNYDIQEDLKTILNIWKKSSEKDWRLNQGWEYADTMRVLLDSLDDKDSATTWLSDFVKKLCTHVIKNIDTLDTDTVKELRKLIDLVESYNKPIDILQYTRLNKENWSKWLNVLKTVDLKFLEIFPNKTEFEQWSIELFNDPQTLNKDDFSLLISTLDVMDDTNYWLPVMEKMASMFENSAYHQRVLNINEIYHFTYLLLSKFGHQDLEKSIKSPMFLETIQQEDLNVIPSINYLLALVYEEQLIASKDAIRSEIKDYWSTTNDIKAKEVSEFLEENSDIALISRWARDENNKLAQQILIQLKEDRSVTSNSDDFRYIDEISDNMTDEDFLGVYIQSLCKNSSIEEVLDSFQEDPIIYAKCLELLLKFGTEHVREKLLFTIKNISTEIWKKDLRANKKLINLFEYDLNLDHKFSEAFTDWLEFSILNQDKHQNKVWNLFPIIERKILDKQNVYDKLKNIYFEQNSIHWSSESIPYVEKFWTDIDDIDEQYIIRKLNQWIDAKEWDQIAWLTKLLSNESLKSELLESRVETNLENEQNSAQIKQILENLLQKIVVDIVT
;
A
#
# COMPACT_ATOMS: atom_id res chain seq x y z
N MET A 1 -55.76 -24.82 -18.21
CA MET A 1 -56.47 -23.55 -17.93
C MET A 1 -56.40 -22.68 -19.17
N SER A 2 -57.47 -21.95 -19.53
CA SER A 2 -57.36 -20.92 -20.56
C SER A 2 -57.01 -19.60 -19.87
N PHE A 3 -55.87 -19.02 -20.23
CA PHE A 3 -55.43 -17.71 -19.72
C PHE A 3 -56.02 -16.58 -20.56
N ASP A 4 -57.29 -16.71 -20.95
CA ASP A 4 -57.89 -15.73 -21.85
C ASP A 4 -58.02 -14.38 -21.14
N PHE A 5 -57.91 -13.32 -21.92
CA PHE A 5 -57.89 -11.97 -21.39
C PHE A 5 -58.71 -11.03 -22.28
N LYS A 6 -59.57 -10.24 -21.66
CA LYS A 6 -60.33 -9.17 -22.30
C LYS A 6 -59.80 -7.83 -21.83
N VAL A 7 -59.34 -7.01 -22.78
CA VAL A 7 -58.85 -5.65 -22.52
C VAL A 7 -60.00 -4.78 -21.99
N LEU A 8 -59.77 -4.11 -20.86
CA LEU A 8 -60.66 -3.09 -20.32
C LEU A 8 -60.36 -1.75 -21.01
N THR A 9 -61.34 -1.19 -21.73
CA THR A 9 -61.22 0.11 -22.42
C THR A 9 -61.46 1.30 -21.49
N ASP A 10 -60.91 2.46 -21.87
CA ASP A 10 -61.01 3.72 -21.11
C ASP A 10 -62.18 4.58 -21.64
N GLU A 11 -63.35 3.98 -21.73
CA GLU A 11 -64.58 4.66 -22.15
C GLU A 11 -65.20 5.42 -20.96
N VAL A 12 -65.77 6.59 -21.25
CA VAL A 12 -66.51 7.39 -20.28
C VAL A 12 -67.70 6.59 -19.79
N ALA A 13 -67.70 6.23 -18.51
CA ALA A 13 -68.77 5.41 -17.95
C ALA A 13 -70.13 6.10 -18.05
N GLU A 14 -71.16 5.37 -18.49
CA GLU A 14 -72.54 5.85 -18.53
C GLU A 14 -73.19 5.85 -17.14
N ASN A 15 -72.76 4.94 -16.26
CA ASN A 15 -73.30 4.77 -14.90
C ASN A 15 -72.16 4.82 -13.87
N ASP A 16 -72.47 5.30 -12.66
CA ASP A 16 -71.53 5.27 -11.55
C ASP A 16 -71.48 3.87 -10.92
N LEU A 17 -70.35 3.18 -11.13
CA LEU A 17 -70.10 1.83 -10.65
C LEU A 17 -69.55 1.79 -9.21
N PHE A 18 -69.28 2.96 -8.60
CA PHE A 18 -68.87 3.05 -7.22
C PHE A 18 -70.07 2.94 -6.27
N THR A 19 -69.85 2.32 -5.12
CA THR A 19 -70.89 2.06 -4.11
C THR A 19 -71.62 3.32 -3.65
N ASP A 20 -70.94 4.46 -3.54
CA ASP A 20 -71.48 5.70 -2.97
C ASP A 20 -72.03 6.70 -4.00
N LYS A 21 -72.01 6.35 -5.29
CA LYS A 21 -72.49 7.16 -6.42
C LYS A 21 -72.00 8.60 -6.41
N THR A 22 -70.71 8.79 -6.14
CA THR A 22 -70.09 10.11 -5.93
C THR A 22 -70.07 10.95 -7.21
N HIS A 23 -69.88 10.34 -8.39
CA HIS A 23 -69.88 11.07 -9.66
C HIS A 23 -71.27 11.60 -10.00
N GLU A 24 -72.32 10.82 -9.75
CA GLU A 24 -73.72 11.26 -9.93
C GLU A 24 -74.05 12.47 -9.04
N LYS A 25 -73.58 12.47 -7.78
CA LYS A 25 -73.76 13.57 -6.83
C LYS A 25 -73.04 14.85 -7.28
N SER A 26 -71.81 14.76 -7.79
CA SER A 26 -71.08 15.92 -8.33
C SER A 26 -71.77 16.47 -9.58
N ALA A 27 -72.25 15.62 -10.49
CA ALA A 27 -72.99 16.04 -11.67
C ALA A 27 -74.32 16.74 -11.32
N GLU A 28 -75.03 16.23 -10.31
CA GLU A 28 -76.26 16.86 -9.80
C GLU A 28 -75.99 18.20 -9.13
N THR A 29 -74.89 18.31 -8.38
CA THR A 29 -74.47 19.57 -7.74
C THR A 29 -74.15 20.63 -8.80
N LEU A 30 -73.40 20.26 -9.84
CA LEU A 30 -73.10 21.14 -10.98
C LEU A 30 -74.38 21.63 -11.66
N PHE A 31 -75.33 20.73 -11.90
CA PHE A 31 -76.64 21.07 -12.46
C PHE A 31 -77.43 22.07 -11.60
N LYS A 32 -77.48 21.86 -10.28
CA LYS A 32 -78.17 22.76 -9.34
C LYS A 32 -77.55 24.16 -9.29
N VAL A 33 -76.22 24.25 -9.24
CA VAL A 33 -75.47 25.54 -9.22
C VAL A 33 -75.76 26.37 -10.48
N ILE A 34 -75.81 25.69 -11.62
CA ILE A 34 -76.08 26.32 -12.91
C ILE A 34 -77.52 26.81 -13.00
N LYS A 35 -78.49 26.02 -12.53
CA LYS A 35 -79.91 26.40 -12.51
C LYS A 35 -80.20 27.54 -11.54
N SER A 36 -79.48 27.66 -10.43
CA SER A 36 -79.71 28.69 -9.40
C SER A 36 -79.19 30.08 -9.75
N THR A 37 -78.43 30.25 -10.85
CA THR A 37 -77.75 31.51 -11.16
C THR A 37 -78.32 32.18 -12.41
N ASP A 38 -78.61 33.49 -12.31
CA ASP A 38 -79.11 34.31 -13.43
C ASP A 38 -78.03 35.12 -14.15
N LYS A 39 -76.76 34.92 -13.77
CA LYS A 39 -75.60 35.63 -14.30
C LYS A 39 -74.65 34.68 -15.02
N ASN A 40 -73.78 35.24 -15.85
CA ASN A 40 -72.65 34.52 -16.42
C ASN A 40 -71.69 34.13 -15.29
N ILE A 41 -71.34 32.85 -15.21
CA ILE A 41 -70.40 32.32 -14.22
C ILE A 41 -69.43 31.34 -14.87
N THR A 42 -68.25 31.25 -14.29
CA THR A 42 -67.22 30.25 -14.58
C THR A 42 -67.17 29.28 -13.40
N VAL A 43 -67.50 28.03 -13.67
CA VAL A 43 -67.50 26.94 -12.70
C VAL A 43 -66.27 26.06 -12.94
N GLY A 44 -65.49 25.87 -11.88
CA GLY A 44 -64.39 24.90 -11.86
C GLY A 44 -64.90 23.53 -11.44
N LEU A 45 -64.61 22.48 -12.22
CA LEU A 45 -64.83 21.09 -11.82
C LEU A 45 -63.49 20.49 -11.37
N GLU A 46 -63.22 20.60 -10.06
CA GLU A 46 -61.93 20.26 -9.46
C GLU A 46 -61.87 18.76 -9.13
N GLY A 47 -60.81 18.08 -9.55
CA GLY A 47 -60.55 16.71 -9.14
C GLY A 47 -59.24 16.18 -9.69
N ALA A 48 -58.64 15.22 -8.99
CA ALA A 48 -57.35 14.64 -9.40
C ALA A 48 -57.39 14.00 -10.80
N TRP A 49 -56.23 13.76 -11.38
CA TRP A 49 -56.13 13.00 -12.63
C TRP A 49 -56.78 11.62 -12.49
N GLY A 50 -57.64 11.23 -13.42
CA GLY A 50 -58.33 9.93 -13.37
C GLY A 50 -59.42 9.82 -12.31
N ALA A 51 -59.81 10.92 -11.64
CA ALA A 51 -60.89 10.92 -10.64
C ALA A 51 -62.31 10.77 -11.24
N GLY A 52 -62.48 10.87 -12.56
CA GLY A 52 -63.78 10.73 -13.24
C GLY A 52 -64.43 12.04 -13.72
N LYS A 53 -63.66 13.11 -13.94
CA LYS A 53 -64.19 14.43 -14.36
C LYS A 53 -65.02 14.36 -15.66
N SER A 54 -64.52 13.70 -16.70
CA SER A 54 -65.25 13.54 -17.97
C SER A 54 -66.52 12.68 -17.80
N THR A 55 -66.52 11.71 -16.87
CA THR A 55 -67.72 10.96 -16.46
C THR A 55 -68.78 11.88 -15.85
N VAL A 56 -68.36 12.78 -14.95
CA VAL A 56 -69.25 13.79 -14.35
C VAL A 56 -69.81 14.75 -15.41
N ILE A 57 -69.00 15.20 -16.37
CA ILE A 57 -69.44 16.08 -17.48
C ILE A 57 -70.45 15.37 -18.38
N ASN A 58 -70.23 14.08 -18.68
CA ASN A 58 -71.16 13.30 -19.49
C ASN A 58 -72.52 13.12 -18.78
N MET A 59 -72.51 12.76 -17.50
CA MET A 59 -73.72 12.67 -16.67
C MET A 59 -74.42 14.02 -16.55
N PHE A 60 -73.66 15.12 -16.47
CA PHE A 60 -74.19 16.47 -16.46
C PHE A 60 -74.87 16.84 -17.79
N ASN A 61 -74.26 16.53 -18.94
CA ASN A 61 -74.87 16.72 -20.26
C ASN A 61 -76.17 15.93 -20.43
N GLN A 62 -76.20 14.67 -19.98
CA GLN A 62 -77.44 13.86 -19.98
C GLN A 62 -78.55 14.52 -19.15
N LYS A 63 -78.23 15.07 -17.97
CA LYS A 63 -79.20 15.81 -17.13
C LYS A 63 -79.68 17.11 -17.80
N LEU A 64 -78.82 17.84 -18.52
CA LEU A 64 -79.20 19.05 -19.26
C LEU A 64 -80.16 18.74 -20.43
N GLN A 65 -79.95 17.64 -21.13
CA GLN A 65 -80.84 17.20 -22.22
C GLN A 65 -82.24 16.81 -21.72
N GLN A 66 -82.35 16.39 -20.46
CA GLN A 66 -83.62 16.07 -19.81
C GLN A 66 -84.39 17.32 -19.31
N ASP A 67 -83.76 18.50 -19.23
CA ASP A 67 -84.42 19.75 -18.82
C ASP A 67 -85.04 20.48 -20.03
N THR A 68 -86.37 20.49 -20.11
CA THR A 68 -87.12 21.10 -21.22
C THR A 68 -87.42 22.59 -21.05
N GLU A 69 -87.13 23.20 -19.89
CA GLU A 69 -87.53 24.59 -19.57
C GLU A 69 -86.65 25.66 -20.27
N SER A 70 -85.39 25.31 -20.56
CA SER A 70 -84.38 26.19 -21.14
C SER A 70 -83.67 25.54 -22.33
N LYS A 71 -83.90 26.06 -23.54
CA LYS A 71 -83.16 25.67 -24.75
C LYS A 71 -81.68 26.01 -24.54
N THR A 72 -80.88 24.98 -24.23
CA THR A 72 -79.48 25.11 -23.82
C THR A 72 -78.55 24.58 -24.92
N LEU A 73 -77.58 25.38 -25.33
CA LEU A 73 -76.51 24.94 -26.22
C LEU A 73 -75.35 24.42 -25.37
N PHE A 74 -75.05 23.12 -25.48
CA PHE A 74 -73.90 22.51 -24.82
C PHE A 74 -72.76 22.35 -25.83
N PHE A 75 -71.63 23.01 -25.57
CA PHE A 75 -70.43 22.95 -26.38
C PHE A 75 -69.26 22.43 -25.53
N LEU A 76 -68.77 21.23 -25.87
CA LEU A 76 -67.58 20.64 -25.27
C LEU A 76 -66.40 20.84 -26.21
N PHE A 77 -65.36 21.50 -25.72
CA PHE A 77 -64.12 21.72 -26.44
C PHE A 77 -62.98 21.02 -25.71
N ASP A 78 -62.34 20.03 -26.35
CA ASP A 78 -61.13 19.39 -25.86
C ASP A 78 -59.91 20.17 -26.33
N ALA A 79 -59.30 20.95 -25.43
CA ALA A 79 -58.17 21.79 -25.77
C ALA A 79 -56.91 20.98 -26.13
N TRP A 80 -56.77 19.76 -25.58
CA TRP A 80 -55.61 18.91 -25.81
C TRP A 80 -55.64 18.24 -27.19
N ALA A 81 -56.83 17.89 -27.68
CA ALA A 81 -57.00 17.32 -29.02
C ALA A 81 -56.51 18.24 -30.15
N HIS A 82 -56.42 19.55 -29.88
CA HIS A 82 -56.04 20.59 -30.84
C HIS A 82 -54.79 21.39 -30.43
N LYS A 83 -53.95 20.83 -29.55
CA LYS A 83 -52.78 21.53 -28.97
C LYS A 83 -51.78 22.09 -30.01
N ASP A 84 -51.65 21.45 -31.17
CA ASP A 84 -50.68 21.83 -32.20
C ASP A 84 -51.29 22.79 -33.24
N ASP A 85 -52.59 23.08 -33.10
CA ASP A 85 -53.31 23.99 -33.96
C ASP A 85 -53.46 25.38 -33.32
N PRO A 86 -53.77 26.43 -34.11
CA PRO A 86 -54.14 27.73 -33.55
C PRO A 86 -55.46 27.63 -32.75
N LEU A 87 -55.36 27.34 -31.44
CA LEU A 87 -56.48 27.01 -30.55
C LEU A 87 -57.63 28.01 -30.61
N ARG A 88 -57.33 29.32 -30.70
CA ARG A 88 -58.36 30.38 -30.83
C ARG A 88 -59.19 30.24 -32.09
N LYS A 89 -58.56 29.86 -33.20
CA LYS A 89 -59.24 29.67 -34.49
C LYS A 89 -60.10 28.42 -34.44
N ILE A 90 -59.52 27.28 -34.02
CA ILE A 90 -60.24 26.01 -33.95
C ILE A 90 -61.40 26.08 -32.96
N PHE A 91 -61.22 26.72 -31.80
CA PHE A 91 -62.31 26.92 -30.84
C PHE A 91 -63.52 27.61 -31.51
N LEU A 92 -63.29 28.68 -32.28
CA LEU A 92 -64.37 29.38 -32.98
C LEU A 92 -64.98 28.53 -34.10
N GLU A 93 -64.16 27.80 -34.86
CA GLU A 93 -64.63 26.89 -35.91
C GLU A 93 -65.49 25.75 -35.33
N SER A 94 -64.99 25.03 -34.32
CA SER A 94 -65.73 23.97 -33.62
C SER A 94 -67.02 24.49 -32.97
N PHE A 95 -67.01 25.73 -32.46
CA PHE A 95 -68.21 26.33 -31.87
C PHE A 95 -69.26 26.67 -32.94
N ILE A 96 -68.83 27.19 -34.11
CA ILE A 96 -69.70 27.41 -35.27
C ILE A 96 -70.28 26.09 -35.78
N GLU A 97 -69.43 25.06 -35.92
CA GLU A 97 -69.86 23.72 -36.36
C GLU A 97 -70.92 23.15 -35.42
N LYS A 98 -70.74 23.28 -34.09
CA LYS A 98 -71.72 22.80 -33.11
C LYS A 98 -73.08 23.50 -33.27
N ILE A 99 -73.08 24.82 -33.48
CA ILE A 99 -74.32 25.58 -33.69
C ILE A 99 -75.01 25.19 -35.00
N ASN A 100 -74.23 24.95 -36.07
CA ASN A 100 -74.72 24.51 -37.37
C ASN A 100 -75.28 23.08 -37.35
N LEU A 101 -74.64 22.17 -36.62
CA LEU A 101 -75.14 20.79 -36.41
C LEU A 101 -76.51 20.78 -35.72
N ASP A 102 -76.71 21.68 -34.76
CA ASP A 102 -77.98 21.78 -34.04
C ASP A 102 -79.04 22.58 -34.85
N ASN A 103 -78.69 23.32 -35.91
CA ASN A 103 -79.61 24.12 -36.73
C ASN A 103 -79.18 24.24 -38.21
N SER A 104 -79.92 23.60 -39.12
CA SER A 104 -79.52 23.34 -40.52
C SER A 104 -79.58 24.51 -41.54
N ASN A 105 -79.71 25.78 -41.13
CA ASN A 105 -79.78 26.94 -42.06
C ASN A 105 -79.06 28.19 -41.49
N SER A 106 -77.83 28.49 -41.93
CA SER A 106 -77.03 29.58 -41.34
C SER A 106 -76.14 30.39 -42.32
N GLU A 107 -76.70 30.94 -43.41
CA GLU A 107 -75.96 31.80 -44.38
C GLU A 107 -75.12 32.96 -43.77
N ASN A 108 -75.46 33.44 -42.57
CA ASN A 108 -74.70 34.47 -41.85
C ASN A 108 -73.45 33.94 -41.13
N LEU A 109 -73.51 32.71 -40.59
CA LEU A 109 -72.34 32.10 -39.94
C LEU A 109 -71.31 31.67 -40.98
N ASP A 110 -71.73 31.33 -42.21
CA ASP A 110 -70.81 30.99 -43.30
C ASP A 110 -69.89 32.15 -43.70
N LYS A 111 -70.35 33.40 -43.59
CA LYS A 111 -69.50 34.58 -43.82
C LYS A 111 -68.46 34.73 -42.72
N VAL A 112 -68.90 34.64 -41.46
CA VAL A 112 -68.01 34.70 -40.28
C VAL A 112 -67.00 33.56 -40.31
N HIS A 113 -67.44 32.35 -40.64
CA HIS A 113 -66.60 31.18 -40.82
C HIS A 113 -65.56 31.38 -41.93
N LYS A 114 -65.95 31.93 -43.10
CA LYS A 114 -65.01 32.24 -44.20
C LYS A 114 -63.98 33.33 -43.84
N GLU A 115 -64.36 34.31 -43.03
CA GLU A 115 -63.43 35.33 -42.51
C GLU A 115 -62.45 34.75 -41.48
N ILE A 116 -62.91 33.88 -40.58
CA ILE A 116 -62.06 33.17 -39.61
C ILE A 116 -61.03 32.28 -40.33
N VAL A 117 -61.44 31.59 -41.40
CA VAL A 117 -60.56 30.74 -42.24
C VAL A 117 -59.51 31.56 -43.03
N GLY A 118 -59.68 32.88 -43.18
CA GLY A 118 -58.64 33.79 -43.68
C GLY A 118 -58.55 33.96 -45.21
N LYS A 119 -59.69 34.05 -45.93
CA LYS A 119 -59.66 34.07 -47.42
C LYS A 119 -59.44 35.43 -48.12
N VAL A 120 -59.45 36.63 -47.50
CA VAL A 120 -59.19 37.90 -48.25
C VAL A 120 -58.70 39.08 -47.36
N LYS A 121 -57.54 39.70 -47.67
CA LYS A 121 -57.11 41.06 -47.20
C LYS A 121 -56.08 41.68 -48.20
N THR A 122 -56.24 42.95 -48.63
CA THR A 122 -55.39 43.62 -49.68
C THR A 122 -54.80 44.98 -49.19
N ILE A 123 -53.52 45.30 -49.47
CA ILE A 123 -52.80 46.55 -49.06
C ILE A 123 -51.74 47.01 -50.11
N ASP A 124 -51.52 48.33 -50.35
CA ASP A 124 -50.55 48.94 -51.31
C ASP A 124 -49.53 49.94 -50.63
N ILE A 125 -48.23 50.00 -51.02
CA ILE A 125 -47.16 50.91 -50.48
C ILE A 125 -46.11 51.35 -51.56
N THR A 126 -45.52 52.58 -51.51
CA THR A 126 -44.49 53.12 -52.47
C THR A 126 -43.30 53.92 -51.84
N ALA A 127 -42.06 53.87 -52.41
CA ALA A 127 -40.82 54.65 -52.00
C ALA A 127 -39.72 54.78 -53.14
N HIS A 128 -38.71 55.71 -53.06
CA HIS A 128 -37.73 56.15 -54.15
C HIS A 128 -36.19 56.25 -53.78
N LYS A 129 -35.22 56.28 -54.76
CA LYS A 129 -33.70 56.28 -54.56
C LYS A 129 -32.78 57.20 -55.47
N THR A 130 -31.47 57.40 -55.13
CA THR A 130 -30.41 58.28 -55.76
C THR A 130 -28.94 57.70 -55.84
N VAL A 131 -27.95 58.38 -56.50
CA VAL A 131 -26.53 57.96 -56.85
C VAL A 131 -25.41 58.34 -55.83
N SER A 132 -24.34 57.52 -55.70
CA SER A 132 -23.21 57.65 -54.74
C SER A 132 -22.17 58.77 -55.06
N PRO A 133 -21.40 59.26 -54.06
CA PRO A 133 -20.45 60.38 -54.24
C PRO A 133 -19.24 60.09 -55.14
N LEU A 134 -18.59 58.91 -55.02
CA LEU A 134 -17.43 58.53 -55.87
C LEU A 134 -17.80 58.53 -57.35
N GLY A 135 -18.96 57.95 -57.68
CA GLY A 135 -19.46 57.88 -59.05
C GLY A 135 -19.62 59.26 -59.69
N LYS A 136 -20.04 60.27 -58.91
CA LYS A 136 -20.18 61.66 -59.40
C LYS A 136 -18.84 62.29 -59.77
N TYR A 137 -17.82 62.18 -58.91
CA TYR A 137 -16.51 62.77 -59.18
C TYR A 137 -15.79 62.11 -60.36
N LEU A 138 -15.86 60.79 -60.44
CA LEU A 138 -15.19 60.02 -61.50
C LEU A 138 -15.84 60.29 -62.86
N ALA A 139 -17.19 60.30 -62.92
CA ALA A 139 -17.92 60.67 -64.13
C ALA A 139 -17.57 62.08 -64.63
N PHE A 140 -17.47 63.06 -63.73
CA PHE A 140 -17.08 64.43 -64.10
C PHE A 140 -15.65 64.49 -64.65
N SER A 141 -14.68 63.82 -64.01
CA SER A 141 -13.29 63.82 -64.46
C SER A 141 -13.11 63.16 -65.84
N ALA A 142 -13.80 62.05 -66.10
CA ALA A 142 -13.74 61.34 -67.37
C ALA A 142 -14.28 62.19 -68.53
N MET A 143 -15.28 63.04 -68.25
CA MET A 143 -15.89 63.92 -69.26
C MET A 143 -14.90 64.93 -69.85
N VAL A 144 -13.86 65.33 -69.12
CA VAL A 144 -12.89 66.36 -69.58
C VAL A 144 -11.72 65.77 -70.38
N VAL A 145 -11.50 64.46 -70.32
CA VAL A 145 -10.39 63.78 -71.02
C VAL A 145 -10.37 64.05 -72.53
N PRO A 146 -11.49 64.00 -73.28
CA PRO A 146 -11.48 64.30 -74.71
C PRO A 146 -10.92 65.68 -75.03
N LEU A 147 -11.24 66.71 -74.23
CA LEU A 147 -10.68 68.06 -74.39
C LEU A 147 -9.17 68.07 -74.23
N GLY A 148 -8.64 67.34 -73.24
CA GLY A 148 -7.20 67.19 -73.05
C GLY A 148 -6.52 66.55 -74.27
N THR A 149 -7.10 65.48 -74.83
CA THR A 149 -6.54 64.81 -76.02
C THR A 149 -6.53 65.70 -77.26
N VAL A 150 -7.57 66.54 -77.44
CA VAL A 150 -7.62 67.52 -78.53
C VAL A 150 -6.51 68.56 -78.36
N LEU A 151 -6.34 69.12 -77.15
CA LEU A 151 -5.30 70.12 -76.88
C LEU A 151 -3.90 69.58 -77.15
N ILE A 152 -3.60 68.35 -76.71
CA ILE A 152 -2.31 67.70 -76.99
C ILE A 152 -2.08 67.58 -78.51
N ARG A 153 -3.11 67.19 -79.27
CA ARG A 153 -3.02 67.02 -80.73
C ARG A 153 -2.79 68.34 -81.47
N THR A 154 -3.22 69.48 -80.92
CA THR A 154 -2.99 70.80 -81.55
C THR A 154 -1.53 71.26 -81.50
N VAL A 155 -0.71 70.68 -80.62
CA VAL A 155 0.70 71.03 -80.51
C VAL A 155 1.50 70.20 -81.53
N LYS A 156 2.07 70.87 -82.54
CA LYS A 156 2.88 70.20 -83.57
C LYS A 156 4.14 69.61 -82.94
N ALA A 157 4.42 68.35 -83.24
CA ALA A 157 5.52 67.57 -82.67
C ALA A 157 6.89 68.25 -82.85
N ASP A 158 7.09 69.03 -83.91
CA ASP A 158 8.32 69.78 -84.17
C ASP A 158 8.58 70.91 -83.15
N SER A 159 7.57 71.31 -82.35
CA SER A 159 7.70 72.25 -81.23
C SER A 159 7.98 71.57 -79.88
N LEU A 160 7.98 70.24 -79.85
CA LEU A 160 8.43 69.45 -78.71
C LEU A 160 9.92 69.15 -78.92
N GLY A 161 10.76 70.17 -78.71
CA GLY A 161 12.19 69.96 -78.54
C GLY A 161 12.41 68.93 -77.43
N ALA A 162 13.00 67.79 -77.79
CA ALA A 162 13.23 66.70 -76.86
C ALA A 162 14.17 67.15 -75.74
N LEU A 163 13.61 67.48 -74.57
CA LEU A 163 14.26 67.45 -73.25
C LEU A 163 15.71 68.00 -73.19
N SER A 164 16.04 68.99 -74.03
CA SER A 164 17.15 69.89 -73.82
C SER A 164 16.59 71.14 -73.16
N LEU A 165 17.11 71.40 -71.95
CA LEU A 165 16.74 72.46 -71.00
C LEU A 165 16.99 73.90 -71.49
N SER A 166 17.06 74.13 -72.81
CA SER A 166 17.31 75.43 -73.42
C SER A 166 16.27 75.83 -74.48
N SER A 167 15.07 75.25 -74.45
CA SER A 167 13.93 75.70 -75.27
C SER A 167 12.65 75.81 -74.44
N SER A 168 11.83 76.82 -74.70
CA SER A 168 10.69 77.25 -73.88
C SER A 168 9.62 76.18 -73.72
N ILE A 169 9.21 75.90 -72.47
CA ILE A 169 8.12 74.96 -72.12
C ILE A 169 6.82 75.36 -72.82
N ASN A 170 6.21 74.41 -73.51
CA ASN A 170 4.92 74.61 -74.17
C ASN A 170 3.77 74.31 -73.18
N TRP A 171 3.22 75.37 -72.59
CA TRP A 171 2.19 75.28 -71.54
C TRP A 171 0.89 74.61 -72.00
N ILE A 172 0.55 74.70 -73.29
CA ILE A 172 -0.67 74.09 -73.86
C ILE A 172 -0.59 72.56 -73.83
N TYR A 173 0.58 71.99 -74.15
CA TYR A 173 0.79 70.54 -74.08
C TYR A 173 0.70 70.04 -72.63
N SER A 174 1.33 70.75 -71.71
CA SER A 174 1.34 70.39 -70.28
C SER A 174 -0.07 70.45 -69.67
N PHE A 175 -0.86 71.46 -70.06
CA PHE A 175 -2.24 71.58 -69.62
C PHE A 175 -3.15 70.49 -70.24
N GLY A 176 -2.95 70.18 -71.53
CA GLY A 176 -3.65 69.07 -72.18
C GLY A 176 -3.35 67.73 -71.50
N LEU A 177 -2.08 67.47 -71.15
CA LEU A 177 -1.66 66.27 -70.42
C LEU A 177 -2.34 66.15 -69.06
N LEU A 178 -2.42 67.25 -68.29
CA LEU A 178 -3.06 67.27 -66.98
C LEU A 178 -4.55 66.89 -67.05
N LEU A 179 -5.27 67.37 -68.07
CA LEU A 179 -6.68 67.03 -68.26
C LEU A 179 -6.90 65.56 -68.62
N VAL A 180 -6.00 64.96 -69.40
CA VAL A 180 -6.06 63.53 -69.73
C VAL A 180 -5.83 62.66 -68.49
N VAL A 181 -4.92 63.08 -67.60
CA VAL A 181 -4.57 62.33 -66.38
C VAL A 181 -5.56 62.59 -65.22
N ALA A 182 -6.49 63.54 -65.36
CA ALA A 182 -7.42 63.94 -64.30
C ALA A 182 -8.23 62.79 -63.64
N PRO A 183 -8.77 61.78 -64.37
CA PRO A 183 -9.49 60.68 -63.72
C PRO A 183 -8.60 59.83 -62.81
N ILE A 184 -7.33 59.65 -63.20
CA ILE A 184 -6.35 58.92 -62.41
C ILE A 184 -6.04 59.72 -61.13
N LEU A 185 -5.91 61.04 -61.24
CA LEU A 185 -5.73 61.91 -60.07
C LEU A 185 -6.93 61.83 -59.11
N VAL A 186 -8.17 61.73 -59.61
CA VAL A 186 -9.36 61.55 -58.77
C VAL A 186 -9.36 60.20 -58.05
N ILE A 187 -8.93 59.12 -58.71
CA ILE A 187 -8.79 57.80 -58.08
C ILE A 187 -7.70 57.81 -57.01
N ILE A 188 -6.55 58.43 -57.29
CA ILE A 188 -5.46 58.61 -56.31
C ILE A 188 -5.96 59.44 -55.13
N TYR A 189 -6.65 60.54 -55.40
CA TYR A 189 -7.24 61.37 -54.36
C TYR A 189 -8.26 60.59 -53.52
N TRP A 190 -9.13 59.79 -54.14
CA TRP A 190 -10.11 58.97 -53.41
C TRP A 190 -9.45 57.88 -52.57
N PHE A 191 -8.33 57.32 -53.04
CA PHE A 191 -7.55 56.36 -52.27
C PHE A 191 -7.04 56.96 -50.95
N PHE A 192 -6.54 58.19 -50.97
CA PHE A 192 -6.06 58.87 -49.75
C PHE A 192 -7.18 59.51 -48.91
N CYS A 193 -8.10 60.23 -49.55
CA CYS A 193 -9.08 61.12 -48.90
C CYS A 193 -10.55 60.68 -49.04
N GLY A 194 -10.84 59.54 -49.68
CA GLY A 194 -12.21 59.07 -49.89
C GLY A 194 -12.93 58.67 -48.60
N GLU A 195 -14.23 58.39 -48.69
CA GLU A 195 -15.05 58.04 -47.52
C GLU A 195 -14.70 56.62 -47.01
N ASN A 196 -14.45 56.50 -45.70
CA ASN A 196 -14.15 55.19 -45.07
C ASN A 196 -15.44 54.36 -44.97
N GLN A 197 -15.34 53.06 -45.24
CA GLN A 197 -16.45 52.14 -45.04
C GLN A 197 -16.64 51.89 -43.53
N THR A 198 -17.87 52.07 -43.01
CA THR A 198 -18.19 51.81 -41.59
C THR A 198 -18.17 50.30 -41.32
N PRO A 199 -17.36 49.79 -40.36
CA PRO A 199 -17.24 48.35 -40.12
C PRO A 199 -18.40 47.82 -39.26
N GLU A 200 -19.15 46.84 -39.80
CA GLU A 200 -19.99 45.95 -39.00
C GLU A 200 -19.10 44.90 -38.31
N GLN A 201 -19.13 44.94 -36.97
CA GLN A 201 -18.55 43.98 -36.02
C GLN A 201 -17.02 44.04 -35.79
N LYS A 202 -16.68 44.24 -34.51
CA LYS A 202 -15.33 44.33 -33.93
C LYS A 202 -14.64 42.95 -33.93
N ILE A 203 -13.62 42.78 -34.78
CA ILE A 203 -12.48 41.89 -34.54
C ILE A 203 -11.20 42.66 -34.94
N TRP A 204 -10.17 42.52 -34.09
CA TRP A 204 -8.91 43.29 -34.03
C TRP A 204 -8.15 43.49 -35.37
N GLY A 205 -7.64 44.72 -35.58
CA GLY A 205 -6.67 45.07 -36.64
C GLY A 205 -7.16 46.17 -37.59
N ILE A 206 -6.95 47.44 -37.24
CA ILE A 206 -7.40 48.60 -38.03
C ILE A 206 -6.67 48.66 -39.38
N VAL A 207 -7.37 48.32 -40.45
CA VAL A 207 -7.11 48.82 -41.81
C VAL A 207 -8.41 49.45 -42.31
N ASN A 208 -8.48 50.78 -42.30
CA ASN A 208 -9.64 51.51 -42.83
C ASN A 208 -9.75 51.29 -44.34
N LYS A 209 -10.63 50.37 -44.78
CA LYS A 209 -10.97 50.18 -46.19
C LYS A 209 -11.92 51.30 -46.64
N LYS A 210 -11.62 51.93 -47.77
CA LYS A 210 -12.45 52.99 -48.41
C LYS A 210 -13.63 52.37 -49.16
N ASN A 211 -14.77 53.06 -49.23
CA ASN A 211 -15.93 52.62 -50.00
C ASN A 211 -15.69 52.88 -51.51
N TRP A 212 -15.83 51.83 -52.33
CA TRP A 212 -15.61 51.85 -53.78
C TRP A 212 -16.89 51.59 -54.61
N ASP A 213 -18.07 51.54 -53.99
CA ASP A 213 -19.32 51.24 -54.71
C ASP A 213 -19.72 52.34 -55.71
N PHE A 214 -19.74 51.98 -56.99
CA PHE A 214 -19.95 52.87 -58.13
C PHE A 214 -21.44 53.05 -58.50
N PHE A 215 -22.31 52.06 -58.26
CA PHE A 215 -23.77 52.13 -58.46
C PHE A 215 -24.51 51.25 -57.44
N THR A 216 -25.63 51.72 -56.86
CA THR A 216 -26.55 50.88 -56.05
C THR A 216 -27.78 50.50 -56.90
N LYS A 217 -28.11 49.20 -56.97
CA LYS A 217 -29.19 48.66 -57.82
C LYS A 217 -30.58 48.92 -57.22
N GLU A 218 -31.57 49.24 -58.06
CA GLU A 218 -33.01 49.12 -57.80
C GLU A 218 -33.79 48.85 -59.11
N SER A 219 -34.81 48.00 -59.03
CA SER A 219 -35.78 47.67 -60.07
C SER A 219 -37.21 47.82 -59.53
N THR A 220 -38.17 48.17 -60.39
CA THR A 220 -39.57 48.48 -60.08
C THR A 220 -40.52 47.35 -60.50
N GLU A 221 -41.33 46.79 -59.59
CA GLU A 221 -42.51 45.96 -59.94
C GLU A 221 -43.70 46.22 -59.00
N THR A 222 -44.91 46.12 -59.55
CA THR A 222 -46.20 46.21 -58.85
C THR A 222 -46.76 44.80 -58.66
N ILE A 223 -46.94 44.32 -57.42
CA ILE A 223 -47.42 42.96 -57.13
C ILE A 223 -48.72 43.02 -56.32
N LYS A 224 -49.77 42.36 -56.83
CA LYS A 224 -51.00 42.03 -56.06
C LYS A 224 -50.83 40.63 -55.46
N GLN A 225 -51.04 40.47 -54.16
CA GLN A 225 -50.87 39.18 -53.48
C GLN A 225 -52.07 38.84 -52.61
N ASP A 226 -52.68 37.68 -52.86
CA ASP A 226 -53.64 37.05 -51.94
C ASP A 226 -52.84 36.31 -50.86
N ILE A 227 -52.92 36.75 -49.61
CA ILE A 227 -52.23 36.12 -48.48
C ILE A 227 -53.24 35.32 -47.67
N THR A 228 -53.05 34.01 -47.59
CA THR A 228 -53.78 33.14 -46.66
C THR A 228 -53.04 33.17 -45.32
N GLU A 229 -53.53 33.94 -44.35
CA GLU A 229 -52.96 33.94 -43.00
C GLU A 229 -53.37 32.65 -42.26
N GLN A 230 -52.43 31.71 -42.13
CA GLN A 230 -52.56 30.51 -41.30
C GLN A 230 -52.12 30.77 -39.83
N GLY A 231 -52.24 32.01 -39.36
CA GLY A 231 -51.79 32.43 -38.02
C GLY A 231 -52.84 32.32 -36.93
N GLU A 232 -52.40 32.31 -35.67
CA GLU A 232 -53.27 32.45 -34.50
C GLU A 232 -53.98 33.81 -34.52
N LYS A 233 -55.30 33.82 -34.29
CA LYS A 233 -56.09 35.05 -34.30
C LYS A 233 -55.71 35.94 -33.11
N THR A 234 -55.62 37.25 -33.35
CA THR A 234 -55.38 38.19 -32.25
C THR A 234 -56.53 38.18 -31.24
N SER A 235 -56.29 38.60 -29.99
CA SER A 235 -57.33 38.57 -28.95
C SER A 235 -58.53 39.47 -29.31
N ILE A 236 -58.29 40.54 -30.07
CA ILE A 236 -59.32 41.45 -30.58
C ILE A 236 -60.18 40.76 -31.65
N GLU A 237 -59.56 40.05 -32.59
CA GLU A 237 -60.28 39.29 -33.62
C GLU A 237 -61.12 38.17 -33.01
N PHE A 238 -60.54 37.42 -32.06
CA PHE A 238 -61.29 36.39 -31.33
C PHE A 238 -62.53 36.98 -30.65
N GLN A 239 -62.41 38.14 -30.02
CA GLN A 239 -63.52 38.82 -29.35
C GLN A 239 -64.60 39.31 -30.30
N LYS A 240 -64.22 39.87 -31.44
CA LYS A 240 -65.18 40.24 -32.48
C LYS A 240 -65.99 39.01 -32.92
N TYR A 241 -65.30 37.94 -33.31
CA TYR A 241 -65.94 36.74 -33.84
C TYR A 241 -66.75 35.97 -32.80
N PHE A 242 -66.24 35.82 -31.57
CA PHE A 242 -66.97 35.18 -30.48
C PHE A 242 -68.29 35.92 -30.18
N ASN A 243 -68.26 37.26 -30.12
CA ASN A 243 -69.47 38.07 -29.90
C ASN A 243 -70.49 37.91 -31.04
N GLU A 244 -70.04 37.84 -32.29
CA GLU A 244 -70.92 37.59 -33.44
C GLU A 244 -71.57 36.20 -33.36
N ILE A 245 -70.81 35.15 -33.02
CA ILE A 245 -71.32 33.79 -32.86
C ILE A 245 -72.36 33.73 -31.72
N ILE A 246 -72.04 34.33 -30.57
CA ILE A 246 -72.94 34.39 -29.41
C ILE A 246 -74.22 35.16 -29.73
N LYS A 247 -74.12 36.30 -30.43
CA LYS A 247 -75.28 37.08 -30.87
C LYS A 247 -76.19 36.24 -31.78
N VAL A 248 -75.62 35.48 -32.70
CA VAL A 248 -76.39 34.57 -33.57
C VAL A 248 -77.05 33.45 -32.76
N ALA A 249 -76.32 32.82 -31.82
CA ALA A 249 -76.87 31.76 -30.97
C ALA A 249 -78.10 32.24 -30.18
N PHE A 250 -78.02 33.42 -29.57
CA PHE A 250 -79.11 33.98 -28.76
C PHE A 250 -80.24 34.62 -29.59
N GLU A 251 -79.94 35.55 -30.49
CA GLU A 251 -80.98 36.32 -31.21
C GLU A 251 -81.65 35.51 -32.32
N LYS A 252 -80.91 34.66 -33.03
CA LYS A 252 -81.40 33.95 -34.23
C LYS A 252 -81.85 32.52 -33.93
N HIS A 253 -81.12 31.79 -33.08
CA HIS A 253 -81.45 30.41 -32.72
C HIS A 253 -82.23 30.27 -31.40
N ASN A 254 -82.51 31.40 -30.72
CA ASN A 254 -83.33 31.48 -29.51
C ASN A 254 -82.88 30.53 -28.38
N TYR A 255 -81.56 30.27 -28.28
CA TYR A 255 -81.01 29.65 -27.09
C TYR A 255 -81.25 30.60 -25.91
N LYS A 256 -81.56 30.09 -24.72
CA LYS A 256 -81.64 30.90 -23.49
C LYS A 256 -80.32 30.83 -22.71
N GLN A 257 -79.57 29.76 -22.93
CA GLN A 257 -78.36 29.45 -22.21
C GLN A 257 -77.33 28.78 -23.13
N VAL A 258 -76.08 29.16 -22.98
CA VAL A 258 -74.92 28.53 -23.64
C VAL A 258 -73.98 28.04 -22.56
N ILE A 259 -73.68 26.75 -22.55
CA ILE A 259 -72.72 26.10 -21.66
C ILE A 259 -71.52 25.69 -22.48
N ILE A 260 -70.36 26.26 -22.15
CA ILE A 260 -69.09 26.00 -22.80
C ILE A 260 -68.22 25.23 -21.82
N VAL A 261 -67.94 23.96 -22.13
CA VAL A 261 -67.04 23.12 -21.35
C VAL A 261 -65.68 23.10 -22.03
N ILE A 262 -64.63 23.47 -21.31
CA ILE A 262 -63.25 23.48 -21.81
C ILE A 262 -62.49 22.38 -21.09
N ASP A 263 -62.42 21.20 -21.72
CA ASP A 263 -61.76 20.03 -21.15
C ASP A 263 -60.26 20.02 -21.47
N ASN A 264 -59.50 19.34 -20.61
CA ASN A 264 -58.04 19.13 -20.74
C ASN A 264 -57.20 20.40 -20.92
N LEU A 265 -57.67 21.57 -20.45
CA LEU A 265 -56.88 22.80 -20.48
C LEU A 265 -55.59 22.67 -19.66
N ASP A 266 -55.62 21.84 -18.61
CA ASP A 266 -54.48 21.49 -17.78
C ASP A 266 -53.40 20.63 -18.49
N ARG A 267 -53.63 20.21 -19.74
CA ARG A 267 -52.73 19.34 -20.54
C ARG A 267 -52.10 20.01 -21.75
N VAL A 268 -52.44 21.26 -22.00
CA VAL A 268 -51.91 22.07 -23.10
C VAL A 268 -50.63 22.76 -22.64
N ASP A 269 -49.73 23.13 -23.58
CA ASP A 269 -48.51 23.85 -23.25
C ASP A 269 -48.82 25.12 -22.43
N SER A 270 -47.94 25.46 -21.49
CA SER A 270 -48.22 26.53 -20.53
C SER A 270 -48.38 27.91 -21.20
N GLU A 271 -47.69 28.17 -22.31
CA GLU A 271 -47.82 29.44 -23.04
C GLU A 271 -49.14 29.49 -23.81
N GLN A 272 -49.51 28.38 -24.46
CA GLN A 272 -50.78 28.23 -25.17
C GLN A 272 -51.99 28.29 -24.22
N ALA A 273 -51.94 27.58 -23.09
CA ALA A 273 -52.98 27.60 -22.07
C ALA A 273 -53.16 29.01 -21.48
N LYS A 274 -52.06 29.74 -21.21
CA LYS A 274 -52.11 31.16 -20.79
C LYS A 274 -52.66 32.08 -21.87
N SER A 275 -52.31 31.86 -23.13
CA SER A 275 -52.82 32.59 -24.30
C SER A 275 -54.33 32.42 -24.46
N VAL A 276 -54.83 31.18 -24.41
CA VAL A 276 -56.26 30.86 -24.48
C VAL A 276 -56.99 31.40 -23.26
N TRP A 277 -56.45 31.19 -22.06
CA TRP A 277 -57.06 31.66 -20.83
C TRP A 277 -57.16 33.18 -20.74
N SER A 278 -56.09 33.91 -21.09
CA SER A 278 -56.11 35.39 -21.11
C SER A 278 -57.15 35.93 -22.08
N THR A 279 -57.36 35.24 -23.21
CA THR A 279 -58.39 35.58 -24.18
C THR A 279 -59.79 35.32 -23.58
N LEU A 280 -60.03 34.13 -23.01
CA LEU A 280 -61.30 33.77 -22.38
C LEU A 280 -61.64 34.65 -21.15
N GLN A 281 -60.62 35.07 -20.40
CA GLN A 281 -60.75 35.92 -19.21
C GLN A 281 -61.44 37.24 -19.51
N THR A 282 -61.23 37.81 -20.70
CA THR A 282 -61.93 39.04 -21.13
C THR A 282 -63.45 38.85 -21.22
N PHE A 283 -63.93 37.62 -21.47
CA PHE A 283 -65.36 37.29 -21.51
C PHE A 283 -65.87 36.87 -20.13
N PHE A 284 -65.04 36.20 -19.31
CA PHE A 284 -65.36 35.87 -17.92
C PHE A 284 -65.61 37.12 -17.06
N GLN A 285 -64.87 38.21 -17.34
CA GLN A 285 -64.89 39.45 -16.56
C GLN A 285 -65.84 40.53 -17.10
N SER A 286 -66.67 40.23 -18.11
CA SER A 286 -67.52 41.21 -18.79
C SER A 286 -68.58 41.86 -17.86
N ARG A 287 -68.14 42.90 -17.14
CA ARG A 287 -68.97 43.96 -16.56
C ARG A 287 -69.49 44.95 -17.62
N SER A 288 -69.24 44.72 -18.92
CA SER A 288 -69.59 45.64 -20.00
C SER A 288 -70.39 45.04 -21.16
N LEU A 289 -71.29 44.08 -20.89
CA LEU A 289 -72.53 43.99 -21.68
C LEU A 289 -73.56 44.95 -21.07
N SER A 290 -73.17 46.21 -20.92
CA SER A 290 -74.03 47.30 -20.48
C SER A 290 -74.26 48.25 -21.65
N SER A 291 -75.14 47.86 -22.55
CA SER A 291 -76.17 48.78 -23.05
C SER A 291 -77.38 48.00 -23.56
N ASN A 292 -78.47 48.17 -22.83
CA ASN A 292 -79.86 48.17 -23.30
C ASN A 292 -80.29 47.08 -24.30
N ASN A 293 -80.71 45.93 -23.78
CA ASN A 293 -82.05 45.39 -24.04
C ASN A 293 -82.34 44.15 -23.17
N THR A 294 -83.59 43.99 -22.79
CA THR A 294 -84.17 42.93 -21.97
C THR A 294 -84.04 41.55 -22.60
N GLN A 295 -82.95 40.83 -22.35
CA GLN A 295 -82.86 39.39 -22.64
C GLN A 295 -82.01 38.63 -21.60
N SER A 296 -82.63 37.59 -21.04
CA SER A 296 -82.16 36.66 -19.99
C SER A 296 -81.15 35.64 -20.52
N ASN A 297 -80.16 36.08 -21.28
CA ASN A 297 -79.25 35.18 -21.99
C ASN A 297 -78.02 34.88 -21.14
N LYS A 298 -77.80 33.59 -20.83
CA LYS A 298 -76.75 33.13 -19.91
C LYS A 298 -75.61 32.43 -20.65
N ILE A 299 -74.37 32.82 -20.38
CA ILE A 299 -73.17 32.10 -20.85
C ILE A 299 -72.45 31.56 -19.62
N ILE A 300 -72.29 30.23 -19.56
CA ILE A 300 -71.65 29.54 -18.45
C ILE A 300 -70.45 28.78 -18.96
N PHE A 301 -69.32 28.95 -18.28
CA PHE A 301 -68.11 28.19 -18.57
C PHE A 301 -67.92 27.12 -17.52
N VAL A 302 -67.64 25.89 -17.93
CA VAL A 302 -67.25 24.80 -17.04
C VAL A 302 -65.86 24.34 -17.42
N VAL A 303 -64.94 24.37 -16.48
CA VAL A 303 -63.55 23.97 -16.73
C VAL A 303 -63.22 22.82 -15.77
N PRO A 304 -63.21 21.57 -16.23
CA PRO A 304 -62.57 20.49 -15.49
C PRO A 304 -61.07 20.74 -15.40
N TYR A 305 -60.52 20.61 -14.19
CA TYR A 305 -59.08 20.73 -14.00
C TYR A 305 -58.60 19.84 -12.85
N ASP A 306 -57.36 19.38 -12.95
CA ASP A 306 -56.60 18.92 -11.80
C ASP A 306 -55.91 20.10 -11.09
N LYS A 307 -56.04 20.20 -9.77
CA LYS A 307 -55.51 21.34 -9.00
C LYS A 307 -54.00 21.49 -9.18
N GLU A 308 -53.27 20.38 -9.14
CA GLU A 308 -51.81 20.36 -9.26
C GLU A 308 -51.38 20.63 -10.69
N GLY A 309 -51.92 19.88 -11.67
CA GLY A 309 -51.63 20.08 -13.09
C GLY A 309 -51.99 21.48 -13.60
N PHE A 310 -53.13 22.01 -13.17
CA PHE A 310 -53.51 23.38 -13.46
C PHE A 310 -52.54 24.35 -12.79
N SER A 311 -52.24 24.22 -11.48
CA SER A 311 -51.28 25.12 -10.81
C SER A 311 -49.90 25.15 -11.48
N ALA A 312 -49.43 24.01 -11.99
CA ALA A 312 -48.15 23.88 -12.69
C ALA A 312 -48.05 24.74 -13.96
N ILE A 313 -49.16 24.96 -14.67
CA ILE A 313 -49.19 25.84 -15.85
C ILE A 313 -48.83 27.28 -15.45
N TRP A 314 -49.24 27.74 -14.26
CA TRP A 314 -49.07 29.14 -13.83
C TRP A 314 -47.85 29.38 -12.93
N SER A 315 -47.17 28.35 -12.43
CA SER A 315 -45.87 28.48 -11.78
C SER A 315 -44.75 28.64 -12.81
N LYS A 316 -44.03 29.77 -12.83
CA LYS A 316 -42.74 29.88 -13.52
C LYS A 316 -41.68 29.14 -12.69
N GLY A 317 -40.68 28.55 -13.37
CA GLY A 317 -39.71 27.60 -12.83
C GLY A 317 -39.21 27.80 -11.39
N ASN A 318 -38.95 26.67 -10.73
CA ASN A 318 -38.25 26.44 -9.45
C ASN A 318 -38.64 27.25 -8.18
N ASP A 319 -39.60 28.17 -8.21
CA ASP A 319 -40.11 28.80 -6.99
C ASP A 319 -41.39 28.14 -6.49
N SER A 320 -41.32 27.55 -5.30
CA SER A 320 -42.39 26.89 -4.55
C SER A 320 -43.42 27.86 -3.96
N ASN A 321 -43.90 28.84 -4.74
CA ASN A 321 -44.95 29.76 -4.32
C ASN A 321 -46.36 29.21 -4.67
N HIS A 322 -46.79 28.17 -3.95
CA HIS A 322 -48.17 27.63 -4.03
C HIS A 322 -49.26 28.70 -3.82
N ASP A 323 -48.95 29.79 -3.11
CA ASP A 323 -49.88 30.88 -2.82
C ASP A 323 -50.25 31.74 -4.04
N VAL A 324 -49.38 31.83 -5.05
CA VAL A 324 -49.65 32.63 -6.25
C VAL A 324 -50.63 31.92 -7.19
N ALA A 325 -50.46 30.60 -7.35
CA ALA A 325 -51.34 29.77 -8.18
C ALA A 325 -52.74 29.61 -7.56
N SER A 326 -52.83 29.42 -6.24
CA SER A 326 -54.11 29.33 -5.52
C SER A 326 -54.90 30.66 -5.55
N SER A 327 -54.23 31.80 -5.33
CA SER A 327 -54.84 33.13 -5.50
C SER A 327 -55.31 33.38 -6.95
N PHE A 328 -54.63 32.83 -7.95
CA PHE A 328 -55.07 32.89 -9.35
C PHE A 328 -56.32 32.04 -9.58
N LEU A 329 -56.34 30.79 -9.09
CA LEU A 329 -57.50 29.91 -9.14
C LEU A 329 -58.74 30.55 -8.49
N ASP A 330 -58.57 31.26 -7.36
CA ASP A 330 -59.66 31.95 -6.65
C ASP A 330 -60.23 33.13 -7.46
N LYS A 331 -59.41 33.75 -8.32
CA LYS A 331 -59.86 34.79 -9.26
C LYS A 331 -60.48 34.21 -10.54
N CYS A 332 -60.18 32.97 -10.87
CA CYS A 332 -60.57 32.31 -12.12
C CYS A 332 -61.95 31.66 -12.07
N PHE A 333 -62.29 31.03 -10.94
CA PHE A 333 -63.54 30.29 -10.76
C PHE A 333 -64.41 30.98 -9.71
N GLN A 334 -65.64 31.34 -10.07
CA GLN A 334 -66.58 31.89 -9.08
C GLN A 334 -67.22 30.81 -8.22
N VAL A 335 -67.33 29.57 -8.74
CA VAL A 335 -67.82 28.40 -8.01
C VAL A 335 -66.94 27.21 -8.35
N ARG A 336 -66.69 26.33 -7.37
CA ARG A 336 -65.99 25.06 -7.57
C ARG A 336 -66.90 23.91 -7.15
N VAL A 337 -66.95 22.88 -8.00
CA VAL A 337 -67.59 21.60 -7.71
C VAL A 337 -66.49 20.56 -7.65
N GLU A 338 -66.39 19.84 -6.54
CA GLU A 338 -65.35 18.83 -6.36
C GLU A 338 -65.83 17.46 -6.87
N VAL A 339 -64.91 16.75 -7.53
CA VAL A 339 -65.03 15.33 -7.87
C VAL A 339 -64.15 14.56 -6.90
N PRO A 340 -64.73 13.94 -5.85
CA PRO A 340 -63.95 13.27 -4.82
C PRO A 340 -63.28 12.02 -5.38
N GLN A 341 -62.11 11.68 -4.83
CA GLN A 341 -61.50 10.38 -5.08
C GLN A 341 -62.32 9.26 -4.41
N PRO A 342 -62.37 8.06 -5.00
CA PRO A 342 -63.09 6.94 -4.41
C PRO A 342 -62.51 6.56 -3.05
N ILE A 343 -63.38 6.27 -2.08
CA ILE A 343 -63.03 5.95 -0.69
C ILE A 343 -62.30 4.58 -0.63
N SER A 344 -61.42 4.42 0.35
CA SER A 344 -60.51 3.26 0.53
C SER A 344 -61.18 1.87 0.54
N SER A 345 -62.46 1.76 0.90
CA SER A 345 -63.21 0.49 0.86
C SER A 345 -63.85 0.18 -0.50
N GLY A 346 -64.10 1.18 -1.34
CA GLY A 346 -64.84 1.03 -2.60
C GLY A 346 -63.98 0.54 -3.77
N TRP A 347 -62.68 0.86 -3.78
CA TRP A 347 -61.81 0.54 -4.91
C TRP A 347 -61.42 -0.95 -4.97
N LEU A 348 -61.38 -1.67 -3.85
CA LEU A 348 -61.10 -3.11 -3.83
C LEU A 348 -62.21 -3.90 -4.53
N ASN A 349 -63.47 -3.53 -4.27
CA ASN A 349 -64.63 -4.12 -4.95
C ASN A 349 -64.60 -3.80 -6.45
N TYR A 350 -64.23 -2.57 -6.81
CA TYR A 350 -64.05 -2.18 -8.21
C TYR A 350 -62.90 -2.97 -8.88
N CYS A 351 -61.77 -3.15 -8.19
CA CYS A 351 -60.65 -3.96 -8.65
C CYS A 351 -61.06 -5.42 -8.89
N GLU A 352 -61.83 -6.00 -7.98
CA GLU A 352 -62.38 -7.34 -8.13
C GLU A 352 -63.31 -7.46 -9.35
N GLN A 353 -64.17 -6.48 -9.59
CA GLN A 353 -65.00 -6.43 -10.79
C GLN A 353 -64.13 -6.34 -12.06
N CYS A 354 -63.11 -5.48 -12.08
CA CYS A 354 -62.17 -5.38 -13.20
C CYS A 354 -61.43 -6.70 -13.45
N ILE A 355 -60.91 -7.35 -12.41
CA ILE A 355 -60.24 -8.67 -12.49
C ILE A 355 -61.18 -9.71 -13.07
N ASN A 356 -62.43 -9.77 -12.60
CA ASN A 356 -63.41 -10.75 -13.08
C ASN A 356 -63.84 -10.49 -14.53
N GLN A 357 -63.93 -9.23 -14.95
CA GLN A 357 -64.24 -8.85 -16.33
C GLN A 357 -63.08 -9.11 -17.30
N ALA A 358 -61.84 -8.92 -16.84
CA ALA A 358 -60.66 -9.00 -17.67
C ALA A 358 -60.07 -10.42 -17.77
N LEU A 359 -59.91 -11.11 -16.63
CA LEU A 359 -59.22 -12.40 -16.53
C LEU A 359 -60.21 -13.56 -16.72
N ILE A 360 -60.64 -13.79 -17.97
CA ILE A 360 -61.65 -14.79 -18.31
C ILE A 360 -61.01 -16.18 -18.38
N GLY A 361 -61.59 -17.19 -17.72
CA GLY A 361 -61.04 -18.56 -17.72
C GLY A 361 -59.92 -18.83 -16.70
N TRP A 362 -59.50 -17.81 -15.96
CA TRP A 362 -58.51 -17.94 -14.88
C TRP A 362 -59.12 -18.54 -13.61
N ASP A 363 -58.31 -19.30 -12.89
CA ASP A 363 -58.66 -19.92 -11.61
C ASP A 363 -58.99 -18.89 -10.51
N THR A 364 -59.96 -19.25 -9.66
CA THR A 364 -60.46 -18.35 -8.60
C THR A 364 -59.36 -18.04 -7.57
N ASP A 365 -58.52 -19.01 -7.20
CA ASP A 365 -57.46 -18.79 -6.22
C ASP A 365 -56.39 -17.83 -6.76
N LYS A 366 -56.03 -17.95 -8.05
CA LYS A 366 -55.10 -17.01 -8.70
C LYS A 366 -55.64 -15.58 -8.73
N LYS A 367 -56.94 -15.40 -9.02
CA LYS A 367 -57.58 -14.07 -9.00
C LYS A 367 -57.55 -13.44 -7.61
N VAL A 368 -57.80 -14.23 -6.58
CA VAL A 368 -57.74 -13.78 -5.18
C VAL A 368 -56.31 -13.38 -4.81
N GLN A 369 -55.31 -14.22 -5.12
CA GLN A 369 -53.90 -13.90 -4.86
C GLN A 369 -53.45 -12.60 -5.56
N ILE A 370 -53.85 -12.39 -6.82
CA ILE A 370 -53.55 -11.16 -7.57
C ILE A 370 -54.14 -9.94 -6.87
N LYS A 371 -55.40 -10.04 -6.41
CA LYS A 371 -56.09 -8.96 -5.67
C LYS A 371 -55.39 -8.65 -4.34
N GLU A 372 -55.03 -9.69 -3.58
CA GLU A 372 -54.38 -9.55 -2.28
C GLU A 372 -52.99 -8.91 -2.39
N GLU A 373 -52.16 -9.35 -3.34
CA GLU A 373 -50.83 -8.76 -3.54
C GLU A 373 -50.92 -7.30 -4.01
N TYR A 374 -51.87 -6.96 -4.87
CA TYR A 374 -52.11 -5.57 -5.26
C TYR A 374 -52.53 -4.69 -4.07
N SER A 375 -53.43 -5.22 -3.24
CA SER A 375 -53.81 -4.56 -1.99
C SER A 375 -52.63 -4.36 -1.06
N ARG A 376 -51.76 -5.38 -0.92
CA ARG A 376 -50.55 -5.31 -0.10
C ARG A 376 -49.57 -4.25 -0.60
N LEU A 377 -49.31 -4.22 -1.91
CA LEU A 377 -48.44 -3.23 -2.54
C LEU A 377 -48.93 -1.80 -2.29
N LEU A 378 -50.20 -1.54 -2.56
CA LEU A 378 -50.79 -0.21 -2.38
C LEU A 378 -50.85 0.22 -0.91
N THR A 379 -51.14 -0.72 -0.01
CA THR A 379 -51.14 -0.46 1.44
C THR A 379 -49.73 -0.13 1.94
N SER A 380 -48.71 -0.88 1.48
CA SER A 380 -47.31 -0.65 1.86
C SER A 380 -46.79 0.73 1.41
N LYS A 381 -47.29 1.23 0.27
CA LYS A 381 -46.92 2.53 -0.29
C LYS A 381 -47.87 3.66 0.14
N ASN A 382 -48.92 3.37 0.91
CA ASN A 382 -49.96 4.30 1.35
C ASN A 382 -50.65 5.06 0.18
N ILE A 383 -50.92 4.35 -0.93
CA ILE A 383 -51.49 4.91 -2.17
C ILE A 383 -52.94 4.45 -2.34
N ILE A 384 -53.84 5.37 -2.69
CA ILE A 384 -55.21 5.06 -3.13
C ILE A 384 -55.24 5.08 -4.66
N PRO A 385 -55.48 3.95 -5.34
CA PRO A 385 -55.44 3.90 -6.80
C PRO A 385 -56.70 4.51 -7.42
N THR A 386 -56.52 5.22 -8.53
CA THR A 386 -57.64 5.67 -9.38
C THR A 386 -58.22 4.49 -10.17
N PRO A 387 -59.51 4.51 -10.55
CA PRO A 387 -60.10 3.49 -11.42
C PRO A 387 -59.30 3.23 -12.70
N ARG A 388 -58.69 4.28 -13.27
CA ARG A 388 -57.85 4.16 -14.47
C ARG A 388 -56.57 3.35 -14.21
N GLN A 389 -55.92 3.60 -13.07
CA GLN A 389 -54.73 2.83 -12.65
C GLN A 389 -55.08 1.35 -12.41
N ILE A 390 -56.22 1.08 -11.78
CA ILE A 390 -56.71 -0.29 -11.56
C ILE A 390 -56.92 -1.01 -12.89
N ARG A 391 -57.64 -0.40 -13.84
CA ARG A 391 -57.86 -1.00 -15.18
C ARG A 391 -56.55 -1.24 -15.92
N SER A 392 -55.65 -0.26 -15.91
CA SER A 392 -54.34 -0.37 -16.56
C SER A 392 -53.53 -1.52 -15.98
N TRP A 393 -53.47 -1.62 -14.65
CA TRP A 393 -52.76 -2.71 -13.97
C TRP A 393 -53.38 -4.08 -14.25
N VAL A 394 -54.71 -4.23 -14.15
CA VAL A 394 -55.40 -5.49 -14.49
C VAL A 394 -55.13 -5.89 -15.94
N ASN A 395 -55.12 -4.93 -16.87
CA ASN A 395 -54.78 -5.19 -18.26
C ASN A 395 -53.34 -5.71 -18.42
N GLN A 396 -52.38 -5.14 -17.69
CA GLN A 396 -50.99 -5.61 -17.70
C GLN A 396 -50.86 -7.02 -17.10
N VAL A 397 -51.55 -7.30 -16.00
CA VAL A 397 -51.58 -8.64 -15.39
C VAL A 397 -52.16 -9.67 -16.37
N GLY A 398 -53.27 -9.33 -17.03
CA GLY A 398 -53.89 -10.19 -18.03
C GLY A 398 -53.00 -10.43 -19.24
N MET A 399 -52.35 -9.39 -19.76
CA MET A 399 -51.40 -9.50 -20.87
C MET A 399 -50.19 -10.38 -20.52
N ASN A 400 -49.58 -10.16 -19.34
CA ASN A 400 -48.44 -10.94 -18.87
C ASN A 400 -48.84 -12.40 -18.59
N GLY A 401 -50.01 -12.64 -18.01
CA GLY A 401 -50.54 -13.99 -17.82
C GLY A 401 -50.90 -14.70 -19.13
N TYR A 402 -51.40 -13.98 -20.14
CA TYR A 402 -51.63 -14.55 -21.46
C TYR A 402 -50.31 -14.99 -22.13
N LYS A 403 -49.25 -14.18 -21.99
CA LYS A 403 -47.91 -14.48 -22.51
C LYS A 403 -47.25 -15.68 -21.80
N TRP A 404 -47.28 -15.68 -20.47
CA TRP A 404 -46.50 -16.62 -19.65
C TRP A 404 -47.27 -17.82 -19.13
N LYS A 405 -48.60 -17.76 -19.12
CA LYS A 405 -49.51 -18.82 -18.69
C LYS A 405 -49.14 -19.31 -17.27
N ASP A 406 -49.06 -20.62 -17.06
CA ASP A 406 -48.72 -21.25 -15.77
C ASP A 406 -47.23 -21.22 -15.42
N LYS A 407 -46.35 -20.61 -16.24
CA LYS A 407 -44.90 -20.62 -15.99
C LYS A 407 -44.43 -19.65 -14.90
N VAL A 408 -45.30 -18.75 -14.46
CA VAL A 408 -44.98 -17.68 -13.50
C VAL A 408 -46.06 -17.61 -12.44
N SER A 409 -45.67 -17.35 -11.19
CA SER A 409 -46.62 -17.24 -10.09
C SER A 409 -47.55 -16.03 -10.23
N ALA A 410 -48.76 -16.15 -9.67
CA ALA A 410 -49.73 -15.05 -9.60
C ALA A 410 -49.16 -13.82 -8.88
N LYS A 411 -48.29 -14.04 -7.89
CA LYS A 411 -47.59 -13.01 -7.13
C LYS A 411 -46.57 -12.24 -7.99
N ALA A 412 -45.71 -12.96 -8.72
CA ALA A 412 -44.73 -12.33 -9.61
C ALA A 412 -45.43 -11.53 -10.73
N LEU A 413 -46.55 -12.03 -11.28
CA LEU A 413 -47.35 -11.30 -12.26
C LEU A 413 -47.94 -10.00 -11.69
N ALA A 414 -48.47 -10.03 -10.46
CA ALA A 414 -49.04 -8.86 -9.81
C ALA A 414 -47.99 -7.77 -9.55
N ILE A 415 -46.85 -8.16 -8.97
CA ILE A 415 -45.75 -7.24 -8.63
C ILE A 415 -45.09 -6.68 -9.88
N TYR A 416 -44.69 -7.53 -10.84
CA TYR A 416 -44.07 -7.08 -12.08
C TYR A 416 -44.97 -6.12 -12.87
N SER A 417 -46.27 -6.44 -12.98
CA SER A 417 -47.21 -5.60 -13.72
C SER A 417 -47.44 -4.25 -13.05
N TYR A 418 -47.34 -4.16 -11.72
CA TYR A 418 -47.41 -2.91 -10.99
C TYR A 418 -46.12 -2.09 -11.15
N GLU A 419 -44.98 -2.69 -10.83
CA GLU A 419 -43.70 -1.98 -10.85
C GLU A 419 -43.32 -1.51 -12.25
N ARG A 420 -43.64 -2.24 -13.31
CA ARG A 420 -43.41 -1.80 -14.70
C ARG A 420 -44.30 -0.66 -15.17
N LEU A 421 -45.43 -0.40 -14.51
CA LEU A 421 -46.24 0.79 -14.78
C LEU A 421 -45.61 2.06 -14.17
N HIS A 422 -44.75 1.91 -13.17
CA HIS A 422 -44.15 3.02 -12.43
C HIS A 422 -42.65 3.21 -12.73
N PHE A 423 -41.94 2.15 -13.10
CA PHE A 423 -40.51 2.16 -13.36
C PHE A 423 -40.17 1.97 -14.83
N SER A 424 -39.16 2.73 -15.28
CA SER A 424 -38.47 2.44 -16.54
C SER A 424 -37.69 1.12 -16.42
N GLU A 425 -37.38 0.51 -17.56
CA GLU A 425 -36.68 -0.78 -17.57
C GLU A 425 -35.33 -0.71 -16.85
N LYS A 426 -34.57 0.38 -17.06
CA LYS A 426 -33.28 0.61 -16.41
C LYS A 426 -33.40 0.78 -14.90
N LEU A 427 -34.39 1.55 -14.44
CA LEU A 427 -34.57 1.79 -13.01
C LEU A 427 -35.03 0.50 -12.29
N PHE A 428 -35.91 -0.25 -12.96
CA PHE A 428 -36.38 -1.53 -12.46
C PHE A 428 -35.26 -2.57 -12.40
N LEU A 429 -34.41 -2.65 -13.43
CA LEU A 429 -33.22 -3.50 -13.39
C LEU A 429 -32.28 -3.10 -12.25
N LYS A 430 -32.11 -1.79 -11.99
CA LYS A 430 -31.29 -1.32 -10.86
C LYS A 430 -31.86 -1.80 -9.51
N GLU A 431 -33.17 -1.68 -9.30
CA GLU A 431 -33.83 -2.18 -8.09
C GLU A 431 -33.70 -3.72 -7.98
N LEU A 432 -33.81 -4.46 -9.09
CA LEU A 432 -33.59 -5.92 -9.06
C LEU A 432 -32.12 -6.32 -8.89
N LEU A 433 -31.16 -5.45 -9.18
CA LEU A 433 -29.75 -5.71 -8.90
C LEU A 433 -29.37 -5.31 -7.46
N ASP A 434 -30.23 -4.56 -6.78
CA ASP A 434 -30.04 -4.15 -5.40
C ASP A 434 -30.76 -5.13 -4.44
N SER A 435 -29.96 -5.90 -3.71
CA SER A 435 -30.46 -6.88 -2.73
C SER A 435 -31.18 -6.23 -1.54
N GLU A 436 -30.98 -4.92 -1.30
CA GLU A 436 -31.69 -4.17 -0.25
C GLU A 436 -32.98 -3.50 -0.75
N SER A 437 -33.29 -3.63 -2.03
CA SER A 437 -34.43 -2.98 -2.65
C SER A 437 -35.76 -3.36 -1.99
N SER A 438 -36.74 -2.47 -2.18
CA SER A 438 -38.10 -2.70 -1.74
C SER A 438 -38.71 -3.97 -2.37
N ILE A 439 -38.33 -4.29 -3.61
CA ILE A 439 -38.78 -5.48 -4.34
C ILE A 439 -38.22 -6.75 -3.71
N TYR A 440 -36.92 -6.78 -3.39
CA TYR A 440 -36.29 -7.92 -2.69
C TYR A 440 -36.92 -8.17 -1.32
N LYS A 441 -37.16 -7.10 -0.56
CA LYS A 441 -37.81 -7.17 0.76
C LYS A 441 -39.27 -7.64 0.67
N MET A 442 -40.00 -7.24 -0.36
CA MET A 442 -41.38 -7.69 -0.58
C MET A 442 -41.48 -9.13 -1.08
N ALA A 443 -40.48 -9.58 -1.85
CA ALA A 443 -40.43 -10.90 -2.44
C ALA A 443 -40.32 -12.04 -1.41
N ASN A 444 -39.78 -11.77 -0.21
CA ASN A 444 -39.58 -12.76 0.86
C ASN A 444 -38.93 -14.07 0.34
N GLY A 445 -38.00 -13.97 -0.60
CA GLY A 445 -37.31 -15.10 -1.23
C GLY A 445 -36.73 -14.74 -2.60
N SER A 446 -35.57 -15.32 -2.93
CA SER A 446 -34.88 -15.15 -4.22
C SER A 446 -35.70 -15.68 -5.41
N ASP A 447 -36.55 -16.67 -5.16
CA ASP A 447 -37.31 -17.38 -6.18
C ASP A 447 -38.32 -16.48 -6.93
N LEU A 448 -38.96 -15.56 -6.20
CA LEU A 448 -39.88 -14.61 -6.79
C LEU A 448 -39.14 -13.54 -7.61
N VAL A 449 -37.96 -13.10 -7.14
CA VAL A 449 -37.11 -12.18 -7.89
C VAL A 449 -36.67 -12.81 -9.21
N TYR A 450 -36.31 -14.09 -9.20
CA TYR A 450 -35.95 -14.83 -10.41
C TYR A 450 -37.09 -14.93 -11.42
N GLU A 451 -38.32 -15.14 -10.95
CA GLU A 451 -39.51 -15.10 -11.80
C GLU A 451 -39.73 -13.71 -12.40
N ILE A 452 -39.56 -12.66 -11.59
CA ILE A 452 -39.65 -11.26 -12.03
C ILE A 452 -38.54 -10.93 -13.05
N SER A 453 -37.32 -11.42 -12.87
CA SER A 453 -36.23 -11.25 -13.84
C SER A 453 -36.52 -11.99 -15.15
N GLY A 454 -37.10 -13.20 -15.08
CA GLY A 454 -37.60 -13.89 -16.27
C GLY A 454 -38.65 -13.08 -17.03
N LEU A 455 -39.61 -12.48 -16.31
CA LEU A 455 -40.61 -11.58 -16.87
C LEU A 455 -39.99 -10.35 -17.53
N LEU A 456 -39.00 -9.71 -16.88
CA LEU A 456 -38.31 -8.52 -17.35
C LEU A 456 -37.56 -8.78 -18.66
N PHE A 457 -36.72 -9.82 -18.69
CA PHE A 457 -35.88 -10.15 -19.84
C PHE A 457 -36.63 -10.91 -20.94
N GLY A 458 -37.87 -11.33 -20.69
CA GLY A 458 -38.65 -12.07 -21.68
C GLY A 458 -38.24 -13.54 -21.82
N VAL A 459 -37.55 -14.12 -20.83
CA VAL A 459 -36.97 -15.48 -20.86
C VAL A 459 -37.48 -16.36 -19.71
N SER A 460 -37.14 -17.65 -19.70
CA SER A 460 -37.50 -18.52 -18.57
C SER A 460 -36.87 -18.03 -17.26
N LYS A 461 -37.43 -18.47 -16.12
CA LYS A 461 -36.93 -18.15 -14.79
C LYS A 461 -35.43 -18.43 -14.66
N GLU A 462 -34.97 -19.58 -15.16
CA GLU A 462 -33.57 -20.01 -15.08
C GLU A 462 -32.66 -19.05 -15.85
N ARG A 463 -33.03 -18.71 -17.09
CA ARG A 463 -32.23 -17.80 -17.93
C ARG A 463 -32.29 -16.36 -17.43
N GLY A 464 -33.41 -15.92 -16.87
CA GLY A 464 -33.56 -14.60 -16.26
C GLY A 464 -32.70 -14.46 -15.00
N THR A 465 -32.58 -15.55 -14.24
CA THR A 465 -31.68 -15.64 -13.08
C THR A 465 -30.22 -15.50 -13.51
N GLU A 466 -29.81 -16.21 -14.55
CA GLU A 466 -28.45 -16.12 -15.10
C GLU A 466 -28.10 -14.70 -15.55
N ILE A 467 -28.99 -14.04 -16.31
CA ILE A 467 -28.74 -12.65 -16.76
C ILE A 467 -28.64 -11.69 -15.56
N LEU A 468 -29.47 -11.88 -14.54
CA LEU A 468 -29.44 -11.06 -13.33
C LEU A 468 -28.13 -11.28 -12.54
N LEU A 469 -27.77 -12.53 -12.28
CA LEU A 469 -26.56 -12.88 -11.55
C LEU A 469 -25.30 -12.43 -12.29
N HIS A 470 -25.29 -12.52 -13.61
CA HIS A 470 -24.20 -11.99 -14.42
C HIS A 470 -23.97 -10.50 -14.14
N GLY A 471 -25.03 -9.69 -14.18
CA GLY A 471 -24.93 -8.26 -13.86
C GLY A 471 -24.56 -7.97 -12.41
N MET A 472 -24.92 -8.84 -11.46
CA MET A 472 -24.51 -8.70 -10.05
C MET A 472 -23.03 -9.02 -9.85
N ILE A 473 -22.55 -10.11 -10.46
CA ILE A 473 -21.15 -10.54 -10.36
C ILE A 473 -20.25 -9.51 -11.03
N GLU A 474 -20.56 -9.03 -12.24
CA GLU A 474 -19.74 -8.02 -12.92
C GLU A 474 -19.58 -6.74 -12.12
N LYS A 475 -20.65 -6.26 -11.46
CA LYS A 475 -20.60 -5.08 -10.59
C LYS A 475 -19.64 -5.23 -9.42
N CYS A 476 -19.45 -6.45 -8.90
CA CYS A 476 -18.52 -6.69 -7.78
C CYS A 476 -17.09 -6.29 -8.15
N PHE A 477 -16.70 -6.47 -9.42
CA PHE A 477 -15.36 -6.17 -9.94
C PHE A 477 -15.20 -4.74 -10.48
N GLU A 478 -16.26 -3.91 -10.50
CA GLU A 478 -16.14 -2.49 -10.91
C GLU A 478 -15.49 -1.62 -9.81
N ASP A 479 -15.72 -1.94 -8.53
CA ASP A 479 -15.14 -1.26 -7.37
C ASP A 479 -14.92 -2.27 -6.23
N ILE A 480 -13.76 -2.94 -6.27
CA ILE A 480 -13.41 -4.03 -5.35
C ILE A 480 -13.42 -3.58 -3.89
N GLU A 481 -13.00 -2.35 -3.59
CA GLU A 481 -12.95 -1.85 -2.22
C GLU A 481 -14.34 -1.62 -1.61
N LYS A 482 -15.28 -1.06 -2.39
CA LYS A 482 -16.66 -0.86 -1.90
C LYS A 482 -17.47 -2.15 -1.86
N ASN A 483 -17.09 -3.15 -2.64
CA ASN A 483 -17.85 -4.40 -2.80
C ASN A 483 -17.23 -5.59 -2.04
N LYS A 484 -16.48 -5.34 -0.97
CA LYS A 484 -16.03 -6.40 -0.05
C LYS A 484 -17.23 -7.13 0.55
N GLU A 485 -17.12 -8.45 0.64
CA GLU A 485 -18.12 -9.43 1.10
C GLU A 485 -19.37 -9.58 0.22
N VAL A 486 -19.51 -8.78 -0.85
CA VAL A 486 -20.70 -8.82 -1.71
C VAL A 486 -20.71 -10.09 -2.56
N LEU A 487 -19.57 -10.46 -3.16
CA LEU A 487 -19.48 -11.66 -4.00
C LEU A 487 -19.70 -12.92 -3.17
N LYS A 488 -19.12 -12.97 -1.96
CA LYS A 488 -19.38 -14.01 -0.97
C LYS A 488 -20.86 -14.09 -0.59
N GLY A 489 -21.51 -12.97 -0.33
CA GLY A 489 -22.95 -12.92 -0.04
C GLY A 489 -23.80 -13.48 -1.18
N ILE A 490 -23.48 -13.14 -2.43
CA ILE A 490 -24.15 -13.68 -3.63
C ILE A 490 -23.91 -15.19 -3.74
N ALA A 491 -22.68 -15.65 -3.51
CA ALA A 491 -22.33 -17.08 -3.56
C ALA A 491 -23.06 -17.90 -2.48
N GLU A 492 -23.20 -17.37 -1.27
CA GLU A 492 -23.90 -18.01 -0.15
C GLU A 492 -25.42 -18.07 -0.37
N GLN A 493 -26.01 -17.00 -0.89
CA GLN A 493 -27.45 -16.91 -1.15
C GLN A 493 -27.90 -17.80 -2.32
N HIS A 494 -27.06 -17.97 -3.34
CA HIS A 494 -27.46 -18.59 -4.62
C HIS A 494 -26.78 -19.93 -4.92
N LYS A 495 -25.79 -20.34 -4.11
CA LYS A 495 -25.17 -21.68 -4.07
C LYS A 495 -24.93 -22.31 -5.45
N ALA A 496 -25.68 -23.36 -5.81
CA ALA A 496 -25.49 -24.10 -7.06
C ALA A 496 -25.72 -23.24 -8.32
N VAL A 497 -26.63 -22.27 -8.25
CA VAL A 497 -26.92 -21.38 -9.38
C VAL A 497 -25.77 -20.40 -9.58
N PHE A 498 -25.16 -19.92 -8.49
CA PHE A 498 -23.96 -19.09 -8.58
C PHE A 498 -22.83 -19.84 -9.29
N ARG A 499 -22.55 -21.10 -8.92
CA ARG A 499 -21.42 -21.84 -9.51
C ARG A 499 -21.56 -22.02 -11.01
N LEU A 500 -22.73 -22.40 -11.51
CA LEU A 500 -22.99 -22.53 -12.95
C LEU A 500 -22.76 -21.21 -13.71
N ASN A 501 -23.15 -20.09 -13.10
CA ASN A 501 -22.94 -18.77 -13.70
C ASN A 501 -21.48 -18.33 -13.63
N TRP A 502 -20.81 -18.56 -12.49
CA TRP A 502 -19.39 -18.26 -12.32
C TRP A 502 -18.53 -18.97 -13.37
N GLU A 503 -18.77 -20.26 -13.63
CA GLU A 503 -18.06 -21.02 -14.67
C GLU A 503 -18.20 -20.39 -16.07
N ASN A 504 -19.34 -19.79 -16.38
CA ASN A 504 -19.59 -19.14 -17.67
C ASN A 504 -18.94 -17.76 -17.79
N ILE A 505 -18.69 -17.06 -16.67
CA ILE A 505 -18.33 -15.63 -16.65
C ILE A 505 -16.88 -15.41 -16.19
N LYS A 506 -16.33 -16.32 -15.37
CA LYS A 506 -14.97 -16.19 -14.81
C LYS A 506 -13.92 -15.89 -15.87
N GLY A 507 -14.03 -16.50 -17.05
CA GLY A 507 -13.13 -16.26 -18.17
C GLY A 507 -13.15 -14.82 -18.68
N SER A 508 -14.32 -14.19 -18.81
CA SER A 508 -14.42 -12.79 -19.27
C SER A 508 -13.97 -11.81 -18.20
N ILE A 509 -14.25 -12.07 -16.91
CA ILE A 509 -13.78 -11.25 -15.79
C ILE A 509 -12.26 -11.29 -15.71
N ILE A 510 -11.68 -12.49 -15.69
CA ILE A 510 -10.23 -12.67 -15.64
C ILE A 510 -9.58 -12.01 -16.87
N LEU A 511 -10.18 -12.10 -18.06
CA LEU A 511 -9.64 -11.43 -19.25
C LEU A 511 -9.72 -9.91 -19.18
N LYS A 512 -10.71 -9.34 -18.49
CA LYS A 512 -10.92 -7.91 -18.35
C LYS A 512 -9.97 -7.27 -17.34
N TYR A 513 -9.67 -7.98 -16.24
CA TYR A 513 -8.86 -7.49 -15.12
C TYR A 513 -7.51 -8.24 -14.98
N ASN A 514 -6.90 -8.64 -16.10
CA ASN A 514 -5.59 -9.31 -16.10
C ASN A 514 -4.40 -8.36 -16.28
N ALA A 515 -4.63 -7.05 -16.36
CA ALA A 515 -3.55 -6.13 -16.58
C ALA A 515 -2.64 -6.05 -15.35
N PHE A 516 -1.34 -5.90 -15.61
CA PHE A 516 -0.36 -5.60 -14.57
C PHE A 516 -0.29 -4.10 -14.29
N GLU A 517 -0.98 -3.28 -15.08
CA GLU A 517 -1.14 -1.84 -14.83
C GLU A 517 -2.13 -1.61 -13.68
N ASP A 518 -1.89 -0.57 -12.89
CA ASP A 518 -2.73 -0.17 -11.75
C ASP A 518 -3.07 -1.29 -10.73
N ALA A 519 -2.19 -2.30 -10.63
CA ALA A 519 -2.36 -3.46 -9.77
C ALA A 519 -3.65 -4.28 -10.04
N GLU A 520 -4.24 -4.20 -11.24
CA GLU A 520 -5.52 -4.86 -11.53
C GLU A 520 -5.47 -6.37 -11.26
N ILE A 521 -4.41 -7.06 -11.72
CA ILE A 521 -4.22 -8.50 -11.48
C ILE A 521 -3.99 -8.83 -10.01
N ASN A 522 -3.33 -7.96 -9.24
CA ASN A 522 -3.14 -8.13 -7.80
C ASN A 522 -4.49 -8.06 -7.09
N ASN A 523 -5.23 -6.97 -7.33
CA ASN A 523 -6.56 -6.73 -6.78
C ASN A 523 -7.53 -7.86 -7.15
N LEU A 524 -7.50 -8.35 -8.39
CA LEU A 524 -8.29 -9.50 -8.84
C LEU A 524 -7.94 -10.77 -8.05
N THR A 525 -6.64 -11.06 -7.92
CA THR A 525 -6.14 -12.26 -7.23
C THR A 525 -6.56 -12.25 -5.76
N ASP A 526 -6.32 -11.14 -5.07
CA ASP A 526 -6.65 -10.99 -3.65
C ASP A 526 -8.15 -10.98 -3.39
N TYR A 527 -8.93 -10.33 -4.26
CA TYR A 527 -10.39 -10.31 -4.16
C TYR A 527 -11.01 -11.70 -4.36
N ILE A 528 -10.57 -12.46 -5.38
CA ILE A 528 -11.08 -13.82 -5.61
C ILE A 528 -10.75 -14.73 -4.44
N ILE A 529 -9.53 -14.69 -3.91
CA ILE A 529 -9.12 -15.54 -2.79
C ILE A 529 -9.87 -15.16 -1.51
N SER A 530 -10.04 -13.87 -1.22
CA SER A 530 -10.77 -13.42 -0.03
C SER A 530 -12.27 -13.73 -0.08
N GLU A 531 -12.93 -13.52 -1.22
CA GLU A 531 -14.38 -13.73 -1.36
C GLU A 531 -14.75 -15.20 -1.54
N LEU A 532 -13.98 -15.94 -2.34
CA LEU A 532 -14.30 -17.30 -2.76
C LEU A 532 -13.38 -18.38 -2.16
N GLY A 533 -12.46 -18.03 -1.26
CA GLY A 533 -11.51 -18.99 -0.67
C GLY A 533 -12.15 -20.18 0.08
N ASN A 534 -13.40 -20.04 0.51
CA ASN A 534 -14.17 -21.13 1.13
C ASN A 534 -14.80 -22.11 0.12
N TYR A 535 -14.64 -21.86 -1.18
CA TYR A 535 -15.19 -22.67 -2.28
C TYR A 535 -14.05 -23.34 -3.05
N ASP A 536 -14.37 -24.37 -3.84
CA ASP A 536 -13.40 -25.04 -4.71
C ASP A 536 -13.03 -24.17 -5.91
N ILE A 537 -11.95 -23.41 -5.78
CA ILE A 537 -11.44 -22.46 -6.79
C ILE A 537 -10.08 -22.88 -7.37
N GLN A 538 -9.65 -24.13 -7.20
CA GLN A 538 -8.29 -24.56 -7.61
C GLN A 538 -8.03 -24.38 -9.11
N GLU A 539 -9.01 -24.66 -9.97
CA GLU A 539 -8.88 -24.41 -11.41
C GLU A 539 -8.80 -22.92 -11.76
N ASP A 540 -9.48 -22.08 -10.98
CA ASP A 540 -9.50 -20.63 -11.16
C ASP A 540 -8.13 -20.05 -10.78
N LEU A 541 -7.58 -20.47 -9.63
CA LEU A 541 -6.25 -20.07 -9.17
C LEU A 541 -5.15 -20.54 -10.14
N LYS A 542 -5.26 -21.75 -10.71
CA LYS A 542 -4.35 -22.22 -11.77
C LYS A 542 -4.43 -21.35 -13.04
N THR A 543 -5.62 -20.88 -13.39
CA THR A 543 -5.83 -19.99 -14.53
C THR A 543 -5.20 -18.62 -14.29
N ILE A 544 -5.39 -18.06 -13.08
CA ILE A 544 -4.76 -16.82 -12.64
C ILE A 544 -3.23 -16.97 -12.62
N LEU A 545 -2.70 -18.05 -12.03
CA LEU A 545 -1.27 -18.35 -12.02
C LEU A 545 -0.69 -18.43 -13.45
N ASN A 546 -1.43 -18.99 -14.41
CA ASN A 546 -0.98 -19.03 -15.81
C ASN A 546 -0.88 -17.64 -16.46
N ILE A 547 -1.66 -16.66 -15.99
CA ILE A 547 -1.54 -15.25 -16.42
C ILE A 547 -0.28 -14.65 -15.81
N TRP A 548 -0.06 -14.86 -14.51
CA TRP A 548 1.19 -14.49 -13.83
C TRP A 548 2.43 -15.08 -14.53
N LYS A 549 2.38 -16.36 -14.92
CA LYS A 549 3.44 -17.04 -15.68
C LYS A 549 3.75 -16.46 -17.06
N LYS A 550 2.77 -15.79 -17.69
CA LYS A 550 2.95 -15.14 -19.01
C LYS A 550 3.52 -13.73 -18.92
N SER A 551 3.53 -13.14 -17.72
CA SER A 551 4.11 -11.82 -17.52
C SER A 551 5.62 -11.80 -17.78
N SER A 552 6.12 -10.64 -18.15
CA SER A 552 7.54 -10.33 -18.27
C SER A 552 8.01 -9.50 -17.09
N GLU A 553 9.32 -9.41 -16.91
CA GLU A 553 9.93 -8.66 -15.80
C GLU A 553 9.65 -7.15 -15.88
N LYS A 554 9.25 -6.65 -17.05
CA LYS A 554 8.87 -5.24 -17.28
C LYS A 554 7.46 -4.91 -16.79
N ASP A 555 6.61 -5.91 -16.69
CA ASP A 555 5.21 -5.73 -16.32
C ASP A 555 5.07 -5.48 -14.81
N TRP A 556 6.03 -5.98 -14.01
CA TRP A 556 6.07 -5.81 -12.56
C TRP A 556 6.70 -4.48 -12.18
N ARG A 557 5.86 -3.47 -11.89
CA ARG A 557 6.28 -2.13 -11.49
C ARG A 557 6.50 -2.07 -9.97
N LEU A 558 7.65 -2.55 -9.52
CA LEU A 558 7.98 -2.67 -8.09
C LEU A 558 7.99 -1.33 -7.32
N ASN A 559 8.15 -0.21 -8.03
CA ASN A 559 8.20 1.14 -7.45
C ASN A 559 6.82 1.74 -7.11
N GLN A 560 5.72 1.05 -7.39
CA GLN A 560 4.36 1.58 -7.16
C GLN A 560 3.74 1.13 -5.83
N GLY A 561 4.44 0.29 -5.05
CA GLY A 561 3.94 -0.20 -3.76
C GLY A 561 2.72 -1.11 -3.87
N TRP A 562 2.59 -1.87 -4.96
CA TRP A 562 1.46 -2.78 -5.21
C TRP A 562 1.57 -4.16 -4.53
N GLU A 563 2.56 -4.34 -3.65
CA GLU A 563 2.69 -5.52 -2.77
C GLU A 563 2.60 -6.88 -3.50
N TYR A 564 3.26 -7.00 -4.66
CA TYR A 564 3.32 -8.23 -5.45
C TYR A 564 3.74 -9.46 -4.63
N ALA A 565 4.68 -9.31 -3.69
CA ALA A 565 5.13 -10.39 -2.83
C ALA A 565 4.01 -10.90 -1.91
N ASP A 566 3.18 -10.00 -1.40
CA ASP A 566 2.11 -10.33 -0.47
C ASP A 566 0.95 -11.01 -1.22
N THR A 567 0.54 -10.49 -2.38
CA THR A 567 -0.42 -11.17 -3.28
C THR A 567 0.08 -12.55 -3.70
N MET A 568 1.36 -12.69 -4.06
CA MET A 568 1.95 -13.97 -4.45
C MET A 568 1.95 -14.98 -3.30
N ARG A 569 2.25 -14.53 -2.08
CA ARG A 569 2.18 -15.39 -0.89
C ARG A 569 0.77 -15.96 -0.73
N VAL A 570 -0.25 -15.11 -0.79
CA VAL A 570 -1.66 -15.50 -0.65
C VAL A 570 -2.08 -16.48 -1.75
N LEU A 571 -1.66 -16.24 -3.00
CA LEU A 571 -1.92 -17.14 -4.13
C LEU A 571 -1.25 -18.50 -3.95
N LEU A 572 0.03 -18.53 -3.60
CA LEU A 572 0.80 -19.77 -3.40
C LEU A 572 0.28 -20.57 -2.21
N ASP A 573 -0.14 -19.90 -1.13
CA ASP A 573 -0.69 -20.58 0.05
C ASP A 573 -2.02 -21.27 -0.23
N SER A 574 -2.79 -20.72 -1.17
CA SER A 574 -4.11 -21.21 -1.57
C SER A 574 -4.07 -22.31 -2.65
N LEU A 575 -2.90 -22.58 -3.26
CA LEU A 575 -2.74 -23.59 -4.32
C LEU A 575 -2.37 -24.98 -3.76
N ASP A 576 -2.94 -26.03 -4.36
CA ASP A 576 -2.59 -27.42 -4.02
C ASP A 576 -1.17 -27.83 -4.48
N ASP A 577 -0.76 -27.41 -5.69
CA ASP A 577 0.56 -27.69 -6.28
C ASP A 577 1.49 -26.49 -6.09
N LYS A 578 2.09 -26.40 -4.90
CA LYS A 578 3.00 -25.31 -4.55
C LYS A 578 4.35 -25.42 -5.25
N ASP A 579 4.85 -26.63 -5.50
CA ASP A 579 6.23 -26.87 -5.91
C ASP A 579 6.51 -26.40 -7.35
N SER A 580 5.57 -26.63 -8.28
CA SER A 580 5.67 -26.11 -9.66
C SER A 580 5.59 -24.58 -9.71
N ALA A 581 4.74 -23.99 -8.87
CA ALA A 581 4.53 -22.55 -8.81
C ALA A 581 5.71 -21.81 -8.20
N THR A 582 6.26 -22.32 -7.09
CA THR A 582 7.44 -21.74 -6.42
C THR A 582 8.70 -21.87 -7.27
N THR A 583 8.85 -22.98 -8.03
CA THR A 583 9.97 -23.14 -8.97
C THR A 583 9.93 -22.09 -10.08
N TRP A 584 8.76 -21.84 -10.67
CA TRP A 584 8.60 -20.75 -11.64
C TRP A 584 8.87 -19.38 -11.01
N LEU A 585 8.36 -19.12 -9.80
CA LEU A 585 8.56 -17.84 -9.13
C LEU A 585 10.05 -17.59 -8.86
N SER A 586 10.79 -18.60 -8.39
CA SER A 586 12.24 -18.53 -8.23
C SER A 586 12.94 -18.14 -9.54
N ASP A 587 12.62 -18.81 -10.65
CA ASP A 587 13.19 -18.48 -11.96
C ASP A 587 12.81 -17.08 -12.44
N PHE A 588 11.59 -16.63 -12.13
CA PHE A 588 11.11 -15.29 -12.47
C PHE A 588 11.80 -14.21 -11.64
N VAL A 589 11.94 -14.40 -10.32
CA VAL A 589 12.67 -13.48 -9.43
C VAL A 589 14.13 -13.34 -9.87
N LYS A 590 14.81 -14.42 -10.29
CA LYS A 590 16.17 -14.35 -10.88
C LYS A 590 16.22 -13.43 -12.11
N LYS A 591 15.24 -13.51 -13.00
CA LYS A 591 15.16 -12.63 -14.18
C LYS A 591 14.81 -11.19 -13.78
N LEU A 592 13.97 -11.02 -12.78
CA LEU A 592 13.54 -9.72 -12.27
C LEU A 592 14.68 -8.99 -11.54
N CYS A 593 15.52 -9.70 -10.77
CA CYS A 593 16.81 -9.18 -10.28
C CYS A 593 17.67 -8.66 -11.46
N THR A 594 17.81 -9.46 -12.52
CA THR A 594 18.55 -9.06 -13.73
C THR A 594 17.96 -7.81 -14.39
N HIS A 595 16.63 -7.68 -14.40
CA HIS A 595 15.93 -6.52 -14.93
C HIS A 595 16.17 -5.26 -14.10
N VAL A 596 16.06 -5.36 -12.77
CA VAL A 596 16.32 -4.26 -11.83
C VAL A 596 17.76 -3.77 -11.97
N ILE A 597 18.74 -4.67 -12.00
CA ILE A 597 20.15 -4.28 -12.20
C ILE A 597 20.39 -3.66 -13.58
N LYS A 598 19.67 -4.10 -14.62
CA LYS A 598 19.70 -3.46 -15.94
C LYS A 598 19.08 -2.05 -15.94
N ASN A 599 18.27 -1.68 -14.95
CA ASN A 599 17.66 -0.35 -14.85
C ASN A 599 18.10 0.39 -13.59
N ILE A 600 19.32 0.13 -13.13
CA ILE A 600 19.88 0.70 -11.89
C ILE A 600 19.87 2.24 -11.84
N ASP A 601 19.83 2.90 -12.99
CA ASP A 601 19.77 4.37 -13.09
C ASP A 601 18.45 4.95 -12.54
N THR A 602 17.38 4.15 -12.50
CA THR A 602 16.06 4.53 -11.98
C THR A 602 15.73 3.83 -10.66
N LEU A 603 16.74 3.31 -9.95
CA LEU A 603 16.55 2.55 -8.72
C LEU A 603 16.02 3.46 -7.59
N ASP A 604 14.97 3.01 -6.93
CA ASP A 604 14.35 3.66 -5.77
C ASP A 604 14.24 2.69 -4.58
N THR A 605 13.90 3.23 -3.41
CA THR A 605 13.81 2.46 -2.16
C THR A 605 12.69 1.43 -2.16
N ASP A 606 11.57 1.71 -2.84
CA ASP A 606 10.40 0.83 -2.81
C ASP A 606 10.61 -0.38 -3.71
N THR A 607 11.26 -0.18 -4.87
CA THR A 607 11.74 -1.28 -5.73
C THR A 607 12.60 -2.28 -4.96
N VAL A 608 13.53 -1.79 -4.13
CA VAL A 608 14.45 -2.65 -3.35
C VAL A 608 13.72 -3.40 -2.23
N LYS A 609 12.80 -2.74 -1.50
CA LYS A 609 11.98 -3.38 -0.46
C LYS A 609 11.15 -4.53 -1.04
N GLU A 610 10.45 -4.26 -2.14
CA GLU A 610 9.59 -5.24 -2.77
C GLU A 610 10.39 -6.40 -3.36
N LEU A 611 11.56 -6.11 -3.95
CA LEU A 611 12.47 -7.14 -4.42
C LEU A 611 12.95 -8.04 -3.28
N ARG A 612 13.34 -7.47 -2.13
CA ARG A 612 13.75 -8.28 -0.96
C ARG A 612 12.62 -9.16 -0.47
N LYS A 613 11.40 -8.63 -0.34
CA LYS A 613 10.22 -9.42 0.03
C LYS A 613 9.98 -10.61 -0.90
N LEU A 614 10.19 -10.44 -2.21
CA LEU A 614 10.06 -11.52 -3.20
C LEU A 614 11.15 -12.59 -3.03
N ILE A 615 12.39 -12.20 -2.73
CA ILE A 615 13.47 -13.15 -2.45
C ILE A 615 13.17 -13.92 -1.15
N ASP A 616 12.80 -13.23 -0.08
CA ASP A 616 12.41 -13.84 1.21
C ASP A 616 11.24 -14.82 1.04
N LEU A 617 10.26 -14.48 0.21
CA LEU A 617 9.14 -15.36 -0.11
C LEU A 617 9.63 -16.65 -0.76
N VAL A 618 10.51 -16.55 -1.77
CA VAL A 618 11.06 -17.72 -2.46
C VAL A 618 11.94 -18.57 -1.54
N GLU A 619 12.72 -17.96 -0.66
CA GLU A 619 13.50 -18.63 0.39
C GLU A 619 12.62 -19.37 1.39
N SER A 620 11.50 -18.79 1.81
CA SER A 620 10.55 -19.41 2.74
C SER A 620 9.96 -20.74 2.21
N TYR A 621 10.00 -20.94 0.89
CA TYR A 621 9.59 -22.17 0.21
C TYR A 621 10.77 -23.12 -0.12
N ASN A 622 11.93 -22.95 0.52
CA ASN A 622 13.15 -23.75 0.31
C ASN A 622 13.69 -23.73 -1.14
N LYS A 623 13.59 -22.58 -1.84
CA LYS A 623 14.15 -22.39 -3.19
C LYS A 623 15.14 -21.21 -3.22
N PRO A 624 16.19 -21.18 -2.40
CA PRO A 624 17.07 -20.03 -2.29
C PRO A 624 17.67 -19.63 -3.64
N ILE A 625 17.88 -18.32 -3.82
CA ILE A 625 18.46 -17.78 -5.04
C ILE A 625 19.98 -17.81 -4.91
N ASP A 626 20.65 -18.50 -5.83
CA ASP A 626 22.11 -18.52 -5.90
C ASP A 626 22.67 -17.11 -6.18
N ILE A 627 23.91 -16.86 -5.74
CA ILE A 627 24.61 -15.59 -5.99
C ILE A 627 24.66 -15.29 -7.50
N LEU A 628 24.09 -14.16 -7.89
CA LEU A 628 24.04 -13.63 -9.25
C LEU A 628 25.10 -12.53 -9.42
N GLN A 629 25.94 -12.70 -10.43
CA GLN A 629 27.04 -11.79 -10.73
C GLN A 629 26.72 -10.91 -11.94
N TYR A 630 26.84 -9.59 -11.77
CA TYR A 630 26.45 -8.63 -12.80
C TYR A 630 27.61 -7.74 -13.26
N THR A 631 27.82 -7.66 -14.57
CA THR A 631 28.84 -6.78 -15.18
C THR A 631 28.45 -5.30 -15.15
N ARG A 632 27.16 -4.97 -15.07
CA ARG A 632 26.69 -3.56 -15.01
C ARG A 632 26.96 -2.89 -13.67
N LEU A 633 27.24 -3.67 -12.63
CA LEU A 633 27.62 -3.17 -11.30
C LEU A 633 29.11 -2.76 -11.29
N ASN A 634 29.45 -1.80 -12.14
CA ASN A 634 30.72 -1.09 -12.09
C ASN A 634 30.77 -0.18 -10.84
N LYS A 635 31.92 0.46 -10.58
CA LYS A 635 32.13 1.33 -9.40
C LYS A 635 30.99 2.32 -9.15
N GLU A 636 30.53 3.03 -10.19
CA GLU A 636 29.47 4.04 -10.07
C GLU A 636 28.12 3.41 -9.70
N ASN A 637 27.72 2.36 -10.41
CA ASN A 637 26.44 1.70 -10.20
C ASN A 637 26.39 0.89 -8.90
N TRP A 638 27.52 0.30 -8.49
CA TRP A 638 27.64 -0.38 -7.21
C TRP A 638 27.50 0.59 -6.03
N SER A 639 28.09 1.78 -6.14
CA SER A 639 27.89 2.86 -5.16
C SER A 639 26.42 3.28 -5.08
N LYS A 640 25.72 3.44 -6.22
CA LYS A 640 24.27 3.72 -6.24
C LYS A 640 23.47 2.61 -5.54
N TRP A 641 23.76 1.35 -5.83
CA TRP A 641 23.10 0.18 -5.22
C TRP A 641 23.26 0.19 -3.69
N LEU A 642 24.51 0.29 -3.20
CA LEU A 642 24.80 0.28 -1.77
C LEU A 642 24.21 1.49 -1.05
N ASN A 643 24.17 2.67 -1.67
CA ASN A 643 23.54 3.85 -1.08
C ASN A 643 22.04 3.63 -0.85
N VAL A 644 21.32 3.04 -1.82
CA VAL A 644 19.91 2.72 -1.63
C VAL A 644 19.74 1.66 -0.53
N LEU A 645 20.57 0.62 -0.49
CA LEU A 645 20.53 -0.37 0.60
C LEU A 645 20.72 0.25 1.99
N LYS A 646 21.68 1.16 2.14
CA LYS A 646 21.92 1.89 3.41
C LYS A 646 20.71 2.72 3.83
N THR A 647 19.96 3.31 2.89
CA THR A 647 18.76 4.09 3.25
C THR A 647 17.60 3.25 3.78
N VAL A 648 17.55 1.97 3.40
CA VAL A 648 16.45 1.07 3.77
C VAL A 648 16.87 0.08 4.87
N ASP A 649 18.16 0.00 5.19
CA ASP A 649 18.73 -0.96 6.14
C ASP A 649 18.44 -2.43 5.75
N LEU A 650 18.66 -2.75 4.47
CA LEU A 650 18.47 -4.09 3.91
C LEU A 650 19.79 -4.68 3.42
N LYS A 651 19.93 -6.00 3.55
CA LYS A 651 21.06 -6.78 3.03
C LYS A 651 20.63 -7.67 1.86
N PHE A 652 21.46 -7.74 0.82
CA PHE A 652 21.27 -8.61 -0.34
C PHE A 652 22.52 -9.47 -0.52
N LEU A 653 22.39 -10.78 -0.29
CA LEU A 653 23.49 -11.73 -0.42
C LEU A 653 23.57 -12.35 -1.82
N GLU A 654 22.54 -12.11 -2.64
CA GLU A 654 22.32 -12.76 -3.92
C GLU A 654 22.77 -11.90 -5.11
N ILE A 655 23.10 -10.62 -4.93
CA ILE A 655 23.40 -9.67 -6.01
C ILE A 655 24.78 -9.07 -5.81
N PHE A 656 25.77 -9.58 -6.55
CA PHE A 656 27.16 -9.10 -6.49
C PHE A 656 27.63 -8.52 -7.83
N PRO A 657 28.62 -7.61 -7.82
CA PRO A 657 29.37 -7.28 -9.01
C PRO A 657 30.11 -8.50 -9.56
N ASN A 658 30.28 -8.55 -10.87
CA ASN A 658 31.13 -9.57 -11.50
C ASN A 658 32.56 -9.44 -10.96
N LYS A 659 33.20 -10.58 -10.68
CA LYS A 659 34.59 -10.65 -10.17
C LYS A 659 35.57 -9.81 -10.98
N THR A 660 35.53 -9.88 -12.31
CA THR A 660 36.45 -9.10 -13.16
C THR A 660 36.22 -7.59 -13.03
N GLU A 661 34.95 -7.17 -12.94
CA GLU A 661 34.60 -5.75 -12.81
C GLU A 661 35.02 -5.23 -11.43
N PHE A 662 34.75 -6.01 -10.38
CA PHE A 662 35.14 -5.68 -9.01
C PHE A 662 36.66 -5.57 -8.86
N GLU A 663 37.41 -6.57 -9.32
CA GLU A 663 38.87 -6.56 -9.30
C GLU A 663 39.41 -5.36 -10.08
N GLN A 664 38.84 -5.03 -11.23
CA GLN A 664 39.30 -3.90 -12.04
C GLN A 664 39.28 -2.59 -11.25
N TRP A 665 38.13 -2.17 -10.73
CA TRP A 665 38.08 -0.87 -10.05
C TRP A 665 38.67 -0.91 -8.64
N SER A 666 38.59 -2.03 -7.92
CA SER A 666 39.14 -2.12 -6.56
C SER A 666 40.67 -2.12 -6.57
N ILE A 667 41.31 -2.78 -7.53
CA ILE A 667 42.78 -2.82 -7.67
C ILE A 667 43.31 -1.52 -8.30
N GLU A 668 42.58 -0.93 -9.25
CA GLU A 668 42.96 0.34 -9.90
C GLU A 668 43.18 1.47 -8.89
N LEU A 669 42.44 1.49 -7.78
CA LEU A 669 42.60 2.44 -6.68
C LEU A 669 44.03 2.49 -6.12
N PHE A 670 44.72 1.35 -6.07
CA PHE A 670 46.04 1.24 -5.45
C PHE A 670 47.20 1.49 -6.44
N ASN A 671 46.92 1.81 -7.70
CA ASN A 671 47.97 2.03 -8.70
C ASN A 671 48.70 3.38 -8.52
N ASP A 672 48.00 4.41 -8.04
CA ASP A 672 48.57 5.73 -7.78
C ASP A 672 48.19 6.23 -6.37
N PRO A 673 49.14 6.21 -5.41
CA PRO A 673 48.91 6.69 -4.04
C PRO A 673 48.39 8.13 -3.95
N GLN A 674 48.64 9.00 -4.95
CA GLN A 674 48.18 10.39 -4.92
C GLN A 674 46.68 10.55 -5.17
N THR A 675 46.02 9.51 -5.72
CA THR A 675 44.60 9.55 -6.08
C THR A 675 43.67 8.97 -5.02
N LEU A 676 44.24 8.42 -3.94
CA LEU A 676 43.50 7.85 -2.82
C LEU A 676 42.62 8.91 -2.15
N ASN A 677 41.33 8.61 -2.03
CA ASN A 677 40.35 9.47 -1.41
C ASN A 677 39.45 8.66 -0.45
N LYS A 678 38.80 9.38 0.47
CA LYS A 678 37.91 8.82 1.49
C LYS A 678 36.71 8.06 0.92
N ASP A 679 36.11 8.55 -0.16
CA ASP A 679 34.86 8.00 -0.70
C ASP A 679 35.06 6.59 -1.27
N ASP A 680 36.22 6.34 -1.88
CA ASP A 680 36.57 5.04 -2.46
C ASP A 680 36.79 3.96 -1.40
N PHE A 681 37.47 4.28 -0.29
CA PHE A 681 37.59 3.35 0.84
C PHE A 681 36.26 3.16 1.57
N SER A 682 35.44 4.20 1.68
CA SER A 682 34.08 4.09 2.23
C SER A 682 33.21 3.13 1.40
N LEU A 683 33.38 3.15 0.07
CA LEU A 683 32.72 2.20 -0.83
C LEU A 683 33.20 0.76 -0.59
N LEU A 684 34.51 0.54 -0.47
CA LEU A 684 35.09 -0.77 -0.19
C LEU A 684 34.63 -1.33 1.17
N ILE A 685 34.63 -0.51 2.22
CA ILE A 685 34.12 -0.87 3.55
C ILE A 685 32.66 -1.34 3.43
N SER A 686 31.79 -0.54 2.80
CA SER A 686 30.39 -0.95 2.64
C SER A 686 30.18 -2.13 1.69
N THR A 687 31.15 -2.44 0.83
CA THR A 687 31.13 -3.65 0.02
C THR A 687 31.49 -4.86 0.87
N LEU A 688 32.44 -4.72 1.79
CA LEU A 688 32.85 -5.77 2.73
C LEU A 688 31.76 -6.12 3.76
N ASP A 689 30.81 -5.22 4.02
CA ASP A 689 29.63 -5.50 4.85
C ASP A 689 28.62 -6.45 4.17
N VAL A 690 28.69 -6.58 2.84
CA VAL A 690 27.76 -7.35 2.01
C VAL A 690 28.42 -8.57 1.38
N MET A 691 29.71 -8.46 1.04
CA MET A 691 30.49 -9.49 0.35
C MET A 691 31.61 -10.03 1.25
N ASP A 692 31.37 -11.19 1.86
CA ASP A 692 32.35 -11.87 2.75
C ASP A 692 33.20 -12.96 2.04
N ASP A 693 33.17 -13.06 0.70
CA ASP A 693 33.96 -14.06 -0.02
C ASP A 693 35.43 -13.64 -0.17
N THR A 694 36.33 -14.37 0.50
CA THR A 694 37.79 -14.16 0.48
C THR A 694 38.37 -14.11 -0.94
N ASN A 695 37.77 -14.82 -1.91
CA ASN A 695 38.27 -14.88 -3.28
C ASN A 695 38.19 -13.53 -4.03
N TYR A 696 37.31 -12.62 -3.61
CA TYR A 696 37.21 -11.27 -4.17
C TYR A 696 38.24 -10.32 -3.54
N TRP A 697 38.57 -10.55 -2.27
CA TRP A 697 39.41 -9.65 -1.48
C TRP A 697 40.91 -10.01 -1.53
N LEU A 698 41.26 -11.25 -1.88
CA LEU A 698 42.67 -11.66 -1.99
C LEU A 698 43.51 -10.76 -2.92
N PRO A 699 43.08 -10.44 -4.17
CA PRO A 699 43.84 -9.54 -5.04
C PRO A 699 43.95 -8.11 -4.48
N VAL A 700 42.93 -7.65 -3.77
CA VAL A 700 42.92 -6.34 -3.10
C VAL A 700 43.95 -6.31 -1.97
N MET A 701 43.99 -7.34 -1.12
CA MET A 701 44.98 -7.47 -0.04
C MET A 701 46.43 -7.53 -0.56
N GLU A 702 46.68 -8.32 -1.61
CA GLU A 702 48.00 -8.41 -2.25
C GLU A 702 48.44 -7.06 -2.82
N LYS A 703 47.55 -6.37 -3.53
CA LYS A 703 47.86 -5.05 -4.11
C LYS A 703 48.07 -3.99 -3.02
N MET A 704 47.25 -4.00 -1.99
CA MET A 704 47.36 -3.08 -0.86
C MET A 704 48.67 -3.28 -0.08
N ALA A 705 49.09 -4.53 0.12
CA ALA A 705 50.41 -4.85 0.70
C ALA A 705 51.54 -4.27 -0.16
N SER A 706 51.48 -4.46 -1.48
CA SER A 706 52.47 -3.90 -2.42
C SER A 706 52.50 -2.37 -2.42
N MET A 707 51.36 -1.73 -2.15
CA MET A 707 51.26 -0.27 -2.06
C MET A 707 51.95 0.26 -0.79
N PHE A 708 51.75 -0.39 0.36
CA PHE A 708 52.39 0.02 1.63
C PHE A 708 53.92 -0.11 1.60
N GLU A 709 54.46 -1.05 0.81
CA GLU A 709 55.90 -1.21 0.62
C GLU A 709 56.48 -0.27 -0.45
N ASN A 710 55.64 0.39 -1.25
CA ASN A 710 56.09 1.24 -2.34
C ASN A 710 56.70 2.55 -1.81
N SER A 711 57.86 2.95 -2.34
CA SER A 711 58.52 4.21 -1.96
C SER A 711 57.71 5.46 -2.28
N ALA A 712 56.77 5.38 -3.23
CA ALA A 712 55.84 6.47 -3.55
C ALA A 712 54.70 6.64 -2.54
N TYR A 713 54.52 5.70 -1.59
CA TYR A 713 53.44 5.74 -0.61
C TYR A 713 53.44 7.02 0.24
N HIS A 714 54.63 7.55 0.58
CA HIS A 714 54.78 8.82 1.29
C HIS A 714 54.18 10.04 0.59
N GLN A 715 53.93 9.95 -0.72
CA GLN A 715 53.40 11.06 -1.51
C GLN A 715 51.88 11.10 -1.53
N ARG A 716 51.19 10.19 -0.84
CA ARG A 716 49.72 10.14 -0.82
C ARG A 716 49.08 11.29 -0.08
N VAL A 717 47.77 11.43 -0.27
CA VAL A 717 46.94 12.30 0.57
C VAL A 717 46.88 11.73 2.01
N LEU A 718 47.22 12.57 2.98
CA LEU A 718 47.21 12.25 4.40
C LEU A 718 45.82 12.44 5.02
N ASN A 719 45.63 11.91 6.23
CA ASN A 719 44.48 12.02 7.12
C ASN A 719 43.20 11.33 6.60
N ILE A 720 43.35 10.18 5.94
CA ILE A 720 42.22 9.36 5.48
C ILE A 720 42.08 8.16 6.44
N ASN A 721 41.16 8.25 7.40
CA ASN A 721 40.95 7.21 8.41
C ASN A 721 40.50 5.87 7.80
N GLU A 722 39.71 5.96 6.74
CA GLU A 722 39.07 4.83 6.06
C GLU A 722 40.09 3.84 5.48
N ILE A 723 41.31 4.29 5.14
CA ILE A 723 42.40 3.39 4.72
C ILE A 723 42.73 2.42 5.85
N TYR A 724 42.94 2.94 7.05
CA TYR A 724 43.34 2.15 8.21
C TYR A 724 42.18 1.30 8.72
N HIS A 725 40.97 1.85 8.74
CA HIS A 725 39.78 1.09 9.09
C HIS A 725 39.54 -0.08 8.14
N PHE A 726 39.62 0.15 6.83
CA PHE A 726 39.48 -0.90 5.83
C PHE A 726 40.58 -1.96 5.94
N THR A 727 41.83 -1.54 6.20
CA THR A 727 42.93 -2.48 6.45
C THR A 727 42.66 -3.36 7.67
N TYR A 728 42.17 -2.75 8.76
CA TYR A 728 41.80 -3.45 9.99
C TYR A 728 40.73 -4.51 9.70
N LEU A 729 39.67 -4.14 8.98
CA LEU A 729 38.58 -5.05 8.63
C LEU A 729 39.05 -6.24 7.79
N LEU A 730 39.91 -6.00 6.79
CA LEU A 730 40.46 -7.07 5.95
C LEU A 730 41.30 -8.06 6.76
N LEU A 731 42.17 -7.55 7.62
CA LEU A 731 43.02 -8.39 8.46
C LEU A 731 42.22 -9.15 9.51
N SER A 732 41.25 -8.49 10.14
CA SER A 732 40.41 -9.12 11.16
C SER A 732 39.52 -10.23 10.58
N LYS A 733 38.85 -9.97 9.45
CA LYS A 733 37.95 -10.95 8.81
C LYS A 733 38.67 -12.10 8.10
N PHE A 734 39.74 -11.81 7.36
CA PHE A 734 40.34 -12.81 6.46
C PHE A 734 41.73 -13.28 6.87
N GLY A 735 42.52 -12.43 7.54
CA GLY A 735 43.94 -12.67 7.84
C GLY A 735 44.81 -12.73 6.58
N HIS A 736 45.88 -11.94 6.51
CA HIS A 736 46.80 -11.96 5.36
C HIS A 736 48.24 -11.61 5.75
N GLN A 737 49.14 -12.60 5.69
CA GLN A 737 50.51 -12.48 6.19
C GLN A 737 51.32 -11.37 5.51
N ASP A 738 51.19 -11.19 4.20
CA ASP A 738 51.98 -10.18 3.49
C ASP A 738 51.46 -8.76 3.73
N LEU A 739 50.15 -8.62 3.95
CA LEU A 739 49.56 -7.34 4.34
C LEU A 739 49.98 -6.96 5.76
N GLU A 740 49.97 -7.92 6.68
CA GLU A 740 50.48 -7.74 8.04
C GLU A 740 51.96 -7.32 8.06
N LYS A 741 52.82 -7.99 7.27
CA LYS A 741 54.24 -7.62 7.14
C LYS A 741 54.43 -6.22 6.54
N SER A 742 53.63 -5.86 5.53
CA SER A 742 53.74 -4.55 4.87
C SER A 742 53.44 -3.37 5.82
N ILE A 743 52.60 -3.57 6.83
CA ILE A 743 52.31 -2.59 7.90
C ILE A 743 53.51 -2.40 8.84
N LYS A 744 54.34 -3.44 9.00
CA LYS A 744 55.61 -3.39 9.74
C LYS A 744 56.74 -2.78 8.90
N SER A 745 56.50 -2.40 7.64
CA SER A 745 57.52 -1.83 6.77
C SER A 745 57.95 -0.41 7.19
N PRO A 746 59.21 -0.02 6.94
CA PRO A 746 59.68 1.33 7.24
C PRO A 746 58.88 2.42 6.52
N MET A 747 58.45 2.19 5.28
CA MET A 747 57.68 3.16 4.48
C MET A 747 56.29 3.44 5.08
N PHE A 748 55.61 2.41 5.58
CA PHE A 748 54.33 2.61 6.27
C PHE A 748 54.52 3.39 7.57
N LEU A 749 55.49 2.99 8.40
CA LEU A 749 55.75 3.61 9.70
C LEU A 749 56.23 5.06 9.59
N GLU A 750 57.09 5.39 8.60
CA GLU A 750 57.51 6.76 8.33
C GLU A 750 56.35 7.66 7.89
N THR A 751 55.34 7.11 7.20
CA THR A 751 54.14 7.86 6.79
C THR A 751 53.28 8.21 7.99
N ILE A 752 53.11 7.28 8.94
CA ILE A 752 52.33 7.49 10.18
C ILE A 752 52.89 8.67 11.00
N GLN A 753 54.20 8.94 10.92
CA GLN A 753 54.81 10.08 11.62
C GLN A 753 54.27 11.44 11.14
N GLN A 754 53.71 11.51 9.93
CA GLN A 754 53.20 12.74 9.32
C GLN A 754 51.68 12.91 9.48
N GLU A 755 50.98 11.91 10.01
CA GLU A 755 49.51 11.88 10.13
C GLU A 755 48.99 12.57 11.40
N ASP A 756 47.75 13.07 11.39
CA ASP A 756 47.05 13.58 12.57
C ASP A 756 46.21 12.48 13.24
N LEU A 757 46.69 11.97 14.37
CA LEU A 757 46.04 10.88 15.12
C LEU A 757 44.63 11.21 15.62
N ASN A 758 44.26 12.49 15.73
CA ASN A 758 42.89 12.87 16.09
C ASN A 758 41.91 12.67 14.93
N VAL A 759 42.41 12.71 13.69
CA VAL A 759 41.61 12.52 12.47
C VAL A 759 41.56 11.06 12.04
N ILE A 760 42.58 10.26 12.39
CA ILE A 760 42.72 8.86 11.98
C ILE A 760 42.72 7.85 13.15
N PRO A 761 41.67 7.79 13.99
CA PRO A 761 41.66 6.93 15.18
C PRO A 761 41.86 5.44 14.89
N SER A 762 41.46 4.95 13.70
CA SER A 762 41.54 3.53 13.34
C SER A 762 42.96 2.97 13.27
N ILE A 763 43.98 3.84 13.17
CA ILE A 763 45.38 3.39 13.21
C ILE A 763 45.76 2.77 14.56
N ASN A 764 45.17 3.25 15.66
CA ASN A 764 45.45 2.72 17.00
C ASN A 764 45.00 1.25 17.10
N TYR A 765 43.86 0.93 16.51
CA TYR A 765 43.30 -0.43 16.49
C TYR A 765 44.03 -1.33 15.48
N LEU A 766 44.38 -0.80 14.31
CA LEU A 766 45.15 -1.55 13.30
C LEU A 766 46.51 -2.00 13.83
N LEU A 767 47.27 -1.08 14.46
CA LEU A 767 48.57 -1.43 15.01
C LEU A 767 48.45 -2.36 16.23
N ALA A 768 47.40 -2.23 17.04
CA ALA A 768 47.12 -3.19 18.11
C ALA A 768 46.80 -4.59 17.57
N LEU A 769 46.05 -4.70 16.46
CA LEU A 769 45.77 -5.98 15.81
C LEU A 769 47.05 -6.64 15.26
N VAL A 770 47.96 -5.84 14.68
CA VAL A 770 49.15 -6.34 13.97
C VAL A 770 50.34 -6.64 14.88
N TYR A 771 50.52 -5.84 15.94
CA TYR A 771 51.61 -6.03 16.91
C TYR A 771 51.17 -6.78 18.16
N GLU A 772 49.87 -6.84 18.43
CA GLU A 772 49.27 -7.59 19.54
C GLU A 772 49.97 -7.25 20.87
N GLU A 773 50.54 -8.25 21.53
CA GLU A 773 51.25 -8.15 22.81
C GLU A 773 52.59 -7.39 22.72
N GLN A 774 53.09 -7.13 21.50
CA GLN A 774 54.40 -6.51 21.27
C GLN A 774 54.31 -5.03 20.93
N LEU A 775 53.11 -4.43 20.87
CA LEU A 775 52.94 -3.05 20.40
C LEU A 775 53.78 -2.04 21.17
N ILE A 776 53.75 -2.11 22.50
CA ILE A 776 54.46 -1.15 23.37
C ILE A 776 55.96 -1.49 23.39
N ALA A 777 56.29 -2.77 23.54
CA ALA A 777 57.66 -3.28 23.62
C ALA A 777 58.44 -3.26 22.29
N SER A 778 57.76 -3.10 21.15
CA SER A 778 58.40 -3.11 19.82
C SER A 778 59.48 -2.03 19.68
N LYS A 779 60.59 -2.39 19.02
CA LYS A 779 61.69 -1.47 18.66
C LYS A 779 61.47 -0.75 17.34
N ASP A 780 60.37 -1.05 16.65
CA ASP A 780 60.03 -0.41 15.39
C ASP A 780 59.70 1.07 15.61
N ALA A 781 59.83 1.88 14.55
CA ALA A 781 59.65 3.33 14.58
C ALA A 781 58.17 3.75 14.67
N ILE A 782 57.42 3.12 15.59
CA ILE A 782 56.03 3.47 15.91
C ILE A 782 56.03 4.77 16.70
N ARG A 783 55.14 5.68 16.33
CA ARG A 783 54.95 6.99 16.97
C ARG A 783 54.62 6.84 18.47
N SER A 784 55.27 7.64 19.31
CA SER A 784 55.13 7.59 20.78
C SER A 784 53.69 7.73 21.25
N GLU A 785 52.93 8.62 20.63
CA GLU A 785 51.55 8.94 21.01
C GLU A 785 50.60 7.74 20.84
N ILE A 786 50.91 6.80 19.93
CA ILE A 786 50.14 5.56 19.75
C ILE A 786 50.49 4.57 20.87
N LYS A 787 51.76 4.47 21.26
CA LYS A 787 52.17 3.66 22.42
C LYS A 787 51.56 4.23 23.71
N ASP A 788 51.55 5.56 23.84
CA ASP A 788 50.92 6.28 24.96
C ASP A 788 49.39 6.11 24.96
N TYR A 789 48.77 5.92 23.79
CA TYR A 789 47.34 5.65 23.69
C TYR A 789 46.96 4.37 24.45
N TRP A 790 47.72 3.29 24.26
CA TRP A 790 47.48 1.99 24.90
C TRP A 790 48.11 1.85 26.30
N SER A 791 49.18 2.60 26.61
CA SER A 791 49.86 2.53 27.91
C SER A 791 49.16 3.32 29.04
N THR A 792 48.15 4.14 28.72
CA THR A 792 47.44 4.99 29.70
C THR A 792 45.99 4.56 29.90
N THR A 793 45.54 4.54 31.15
CA THR A 793 44.12 4.33 31.50
C THR A 793 43.30 5.58 31.24
N ASN A 794 42.19 5.47 30.51
CA ASN A 794 41.26 6.57 30.24
C ASN A 794 39.88 6.03 29.89
N ASP A 795 38.85 6.38 30.68
CA ASP A 795 37.48 5.88 30.50
C ASP A 795 36.87 6.25 29.13
N ILE A 796 37.18 7.42 28.58
CA ILE A 796 36.67 7.85 27.27
C ILE A 796 37.27 6.97 26.17
N LYS A 797 38.60 6.78 26.19
CA LYS A 797 39.29 5.91 25.24
C LYS A 797 38.84 4.45 25.37
N ALA A 798 38.66 3.96 26.60
CA ALA A 798 38.20 2.60 26.86
C ALA A 798 36.82 2.35 26.23
N LYS A 799 35.92 3.33 26.35
CA LYS A 799 34.61 3.30 25.69
C LYS A 799 34.72 3.33 24.17
N GLU A 800 35.52 4.24 23.60
CA GLU A 800 35.74 4.33 22.14
C GLU A 800 36.29 3.03 21.55
N VAL A 801 37.25 2.40 22.22
CA VAL A 801 37.81 1.09 21.81
C VAL A 801 36.73 0.01 21.87
N SER A 802 35.93 -0.03 22.93
CA SER A 802 34.89 -1.05 23.11
C SER A 802 33.81 -0.93 22.03
N GLU A 803 33.30 0.29 21.78
CA GLU A 803 32.31 0.56 20.73
C GLU A 803 32.85 0.15 19.34
N PHE A 804 34.11 0.51 19.04
CA PHE A 804 34.73 0.13 17.76
C PHE A 804 34.86 -1.39 17.58
N LEU A 805 35.26 -2.12 18.62
CA LEU A 805 35.40 -3.57 18.52
C LEU A 805 34.06 -4.30 18.51
N GLU A 806 33.05 -3.80 19.21
CA GLU A 806 31.68 -4.34 19.18
C GLU A 806 31.05 -4.19 17.79
N GLU A 807 31.18 -3.01 17.15
CA GLU A 807 30.71 -2.76 15.79
C GLU A 807 31.30 -3.75 14.78
N ASN A 808 32.55 -4.20 15.01
CA ASN A 808 33.29 -5.09 14.13
C ASN A 808 33.30 -6.56 14.59
N SER A 809 32.59 -6.91 15.66
CA SER A 809 32.54 -8.27 16.25
C SER A 809 33.89 -8.82 16.75
N ASP A 810 34.81 -7.94 17.14
CA ASP A 810 36.20 -8.26 17.48
C ASP A 810 36.54 -8.03 18.97
N ILE A 811 35.54 -7.80 19.81
CA ILE A 811 35.73 -7.44 21.23
C ILE A 811 36.49 -8.52 22.03
N ALA A 812 36.48 -9.77 21.57
CA ALA A 812 37.28 -10.86 22.14
C ALA A 812 38.80 -10.62 22.03
N LEU A 813 39.28 -9.78 21.10
CA LEU A 813 40.71 -9.46 20.99
C LEU A 813 41.25 -8.71 22.21
N ILE A 814 40.38 -8.08 23.01
CA ILE A 814 40.79 -7.37 24.23
C ILE A 814 41.45 -8.30 25.24
N SER A 815 40.99 -9.55 25.38
CA SER A 815 41.62 -10.51 26.29
C SER A 815 43.06 -10.78 25.88
N ARG A 816 43.33 -10.84 24.57
CA ARG A 816 44.67 -10.99 24.00
C ARG A 816 45.53 -9.76 24.25
N TRP A 817 45.02 -8.56 23.97
CA TRP A 817 45.79 -7.31 24.16
C TRP A 817 46.09 -7.01 25.62
N ALA A 818 45.26 -7.48 26.56
CA ALA A 818 45.45 -7.32 27.99
C ALA A 818 46.59 -8.19 28.58
N ARG A 819 47.14 -9.12 27.79
CA ARG A 819 48.31 -9.97 28.17
C ARG A 819 49.62 -9.19 28.21
N ASP A 820 49.71 -8.03 27.56
CA ASP A 820 50.86 -7.12 27.73
C ASP A 820 50.72 -6.35 29.06
N GLU A 821 51.73 -6.49 29.94
CA GLU A 821 51.80 -5.81 31.23
C GLU A 821 51.72 -4.27 31.10
N ASN A 822 52.16 -3.73 29.96
CA ASN A 822 52.25 -2.30 29.70
C ASN A 822 50.98 -1.74 29.07
N ASN A 823 50.08 -2.59 28.54
CA ASN A 823 48.85 -2.14 27.87
C ASN A 823 47.73 -1.85 28.88
N LYS A 824 47.89 -0.79 29.67
CA LYS A 824 46.96 -0.43 30.74
C LYS A 824 45.54 -0.16 30.24
N LEU A 825 45.36 0.29 29.00
CA LEU A 825 44.05 0.53 28.43
C LEU A 825 43.29 -0.77 28.18
N ALA A 826 43.91 -1.77 27.54
CA ALA A 826 43.27 -3.08 27.33
C ALA A 826 42.96 -3.77 28.66
N GLN A 827 43.85 -3.64 29.65
CA GLN A 827 43.62 -4.14 31.00
C GLN A 827 42.38 -3.51 31.66
N GLN A 828 42.21 -2.19 31.54
CA GLN A 828 41.04 -1.48 32.04
C GLN A 828 39.75 -1.95 31.36
N ILE A 829 39.75 -2.11 30.03
CA ILE A 829 38.59 -2.58 29.27
C ILE A 829 38.20 -4.00 29.70
N LEU A 830 39.17 -4.90 29.85
CA LEU A 830 38.91 -6.26 30.31
C LEU A 830 38.29 -6.29 31.71
N ILE A 831 38.73 -5.41 32.62
CA ILE A 831 38.13 -5.28 33.96
C ILE A 831 36.68 -4.80 33.88
N GLN A 832 36.38 -3.84 33.00
CA GLN A 832 35.01 -3.33 32.79
C GLN A 832 34.09 -4.39 32.17
N LEU A 833 34.61 -5.21 31.25
CA LEU A 833 33.86 -6.22 30.49
C LEU A 833 34.04 -7.66 31.01
N LYS A 834 34.49 -7.83 32.26
CA LYS A 834 34.83 -9.14 32.85
C LYS A 834 33.69 -10.18 32.85
N GLU A 835 32.43 -9.72 32.81
CA GLU A 835 31.23 -10.56 32.75
C GLU A 835 30.64 -10.66 31.33
N ASP A 836 31.14 -9.88 30.37
CA ASP A 836 30.56 -9.82 29.04
C ASP A 836 30.79 -11.13 28.29
N ARG A 837 29.70 -11.68 27.74
CA ARG A 837 29.73 -12.92 26.97
C ARG A 837 30.54 -12.79 25.69
N SER A 838 30.52 -11.63 25.05
CA SER A 838 31.23 -11.38 23.80
C SER A 838 32.75 -11.51 23.98
N VAL A 839 33.29 -10.97 25.07
CA VAL A 839 34.71 -11.06 25.44
C VAL A 839 35.09 -12.47 25.90
N THR A 840 34.23 -13.12 26.68
CA THR A 840 34.54 -14.42 27.33
C THR A 840 34.07 -15.64 26.53
N SER A 841 33.86 -15.48 25.23
CA SER A 841 33.39 -16.55 24.34
C SER A 841 34.51 -17.38 23.71
N ASN A 842 35.74 -16.87 23.68
CA ASN A 842 36.87 -17.53 23.06
C ASN A 842 37.43 -18.66 23.94
N SER A 843 37.52 -19.88 23.42
CA SER A 843 38.07 -21.03 24.14
C SER A 843 39.59 -20.92 24.32
N ASP A 844 40.30 -20.27 23.40
CA ASP A 844 41.76 -20.18 23.45
C ASP A 844 42.27 -19.40 24.67
N ASP A 845 41.45 -18.50 25.22
CA ASP A 845 41.78 -17.71 26.40
C ASP A 845 42.08 -18.57 27.64
N PHE A 846 41.57 -19.82 27.70
CA PHE A 846 41.92 -20.76 28.77
C PHE A 846 43.43 -21.02 28.84
N ARG A 847 44.15 -20.97 27.72
CA ARG A 847 45.59 -21.24 27.65
C ARG A 847 46.45 -20.13 28.26
N TYR A 848 45.90 -18.92 28.39
CA TYR A 848 46.65 -17.69 28.71
C TYR A 848 46.16 -16.97 29.97
N ILE A 849 45.34 -17.65 30.80
CA ILE A 849 44.84 -17.09 32.07
C ILE A 849 46.00 -16.78 33.02
N ASP A 850 47.08 -17.56 32.96
CA ASP A 850 48.27 -17.32 33.76
C ASP A 850 48.93 -15.98 33.44
N GLU A 851 49.07 -15.62 32.16
CA GLU A 851 49.59 -14.33 31.72
C GLU A 851 48.71 -13.16 32.20
N ILE A 852 47.38 -13.29 32.11
CA ILE A 852 46.44 -12.30 32.64
C ILE A 852 46.60 -12.18 34.17
N SER A 853 46.74 -13.30 34.87
CA SER A 853 46.90 -13.31 36.34
C SER A 853 48.24 -12.74 36.82
N ASP A 854 49.30 -12.84 36.01
CA ASP A 854 50.59 -12.21 36.33
C ASP A 854 50.50 -10.69 36.25
N ASN A 855 49.68 -10.17 35.34
CA ASN A 855 49.48 -8.73 35.14
C ASN A 855 48.41 -8.13 36.05
N MET A 856 47.34 -8.88 36.33
CA MET A 856 46.18 -8.45 37.10
C MET A 856 45.99 -9.34 38.33
N THR A 857 46.37 -8.84 39.50
CA THR A 857 46.39 -9.61 40.75
C THR A 857 45.12 -9.48 41.59
N ASP A 858 44.11 -8.76 41.11
CA ASP A 858 42.83 -8.63 41.81
C ASP A 858 42.04 -9.95 41.76
N GLU A 859 41.92 -10.62 42.92
CA GLU A 859 41.23 -11.90 43.05
C GLU A 859 39.74 -11.82 42.70
N ASP A 860 39.08 -10.69 42.97
CA ASP A 860 37.66 -10.51 42.65
C ASP A 860 37.45 -10.42 41.14
N PHE A 861 38.35 -9.71 40.44
CA PHE A 861 38.36 -9.68 38.98
C PHE A 861 38.63 -11.06 38.39
N LEU A 862 39.72 -11.73 38.80
CA LEU A 862 40.11 -13.04 38.26
C LEU A 862 39.02 -14.08 38.48
N GLY A 863 38.40 -14.09 39.67
CA GLY A 863 37.30 -14.98 39.98
C GLY A 863 36.11 -14.80 39.04
N VAL A 864 35.67 -13.56 38.84
CA VAL A 864 34.52 -13.24 37.96
C VAL A 864 34.84 -13.53 36.50
N TYR A 865 36.01 -13.11 36.00
CA TYR A 865 36.43 -13.34 34.62
C TYR A 865 36.52 -14.83 34.28
N ILE A 866 37.21 -15.63 35.12
CA ILE A 866 37.37 -17.07 34.91
C ILE A 866 36.01 -17.79 34.97
N GLN A 867 35.12 -17.40 35.90
CA GLN A 867 33.77 -17.97 35.96
C GLN A 867 32.94 -17.62 34.73
N SER A 868 33.07 -16.40 34.21
CA SER A 868 32.39 -15.97 32.99
C SER A 868 32.88 -16.76 31.78
N LEU A 869 34.21 -16.90 31.62
CA LEU A 869 34.84 -17.74 30.60
C LEU A 869 34.35 -19.19 30.67
N CYS A 870 34.34 -19.79 31.86
CA CYS A 870 33.83 -21.14 32.07
C CYS A 870 32.33 -21.33 31.73
N LYS A 871 31.53 -20.26 31.76
CA LYS A 871 30.10 -20.29 31.40
C LYS A 871 29.87 -20.08 29.92
N ASN A 872 30.70 -19.26 29.28
CA ASN A 872 30.45 -18.72 27.94
C ASN A 872 31.26 -19.43 26.84
N SER A 873 32.38 -20.09 27.17
CA SER A 873 33.22 -20.83 26.22
C SER A 873 33.37 -22.32 26.60
N SER A 874 33.68 -23.15 25.60
CA SER A 874 33.84 -24.60 25.80
C SER A 874 35.29 -24.94 26.12
N ILE A 875 35.54 -25.44 27.35
CA ILE A 875 36.87 -25.92 27.75
C ILE A 875 37.33 -27.14 26.94
N GLU A 876 36.40 -27.90 26.32
CA GLU A 876 36.71 -29.18 25.65
C GLU A 876 37.76 -29.03 24.54
N GLU A 877 37.76 -27.91 23.84
CA GLU A 877 38.69 -27.62 22.74
C GLU A 877 40.15 -27.47 23.20
N VAL A 878 40.38 -27.22 24.50
CA VAL A 878 41.70 -26.94 25.08
C VAL A 878 42.19 -28.09 25.97
N LEU A 879 41.32 -29.02 26.37
CA LEU A 879 41.67 -30.12 27.28
C LEU A 879 42.81 -30.99 26.74
N ASP A 880 42.87 -31.22 25.43
CA ASP A 880 43.94 -32.00 24.79
C ASP A 880 45.30 -31.31 24.99
N SER A 881 45.37 -29.98 24.79
CA SER A 881 46.60 -29.20 25.02
C SER A 881 47.04 -29.23 26.48
N PHE A 882 46.08 -29.18 27.41
CA PHE A 882 46.37 -29.31 28.84
C PHE A 882 46.87 -30.71 29.21
N GLN A 883 46.45 -31.75 28.47
CA GLN A 883 46.92 -33.12 28.69
C GLN A 883 48.31 -33.37 28.07
N GLU A 884 48.59 -32.78 26.91
CA GLU A 884 49.86 -32.90 26.19
C GLU A 884 51.00 -32.19 26.93
N ASP A 885 50.79 -30.94 27.35
CA ASP A 885 51.80 -30.10 28.01
C ASP A 885 51.34 -29.49 29.36
N PRO A 886 50.94 -30.32 30.35
CA PRO A 886 50.39 -29.83 31.62
C PRO A 886 51.40 -29.00 32.44
N ILE A 887 52.70 -29.23 32.27
CA ILE A 887 53.76 -28.47 32.99
C ILE A 887 53.79 -27.01 32.54
N ILE A 888 53.49 -26.75 31.26
CA ILE A 888 53.40 -25.39 30.72
C ILE A 888 52.19 -24.70 31.34
N TYR A 889 51.02 -25.34 31.26
CA TYR A 889 49.74 -24.81 31.74
C TYR A 889 49.46 -25.03 33.24
N ALA A 890 50.48 -25.35 34.05
CA ALA A 890 50.29 -25.72 35.45
C ALA A 890 49.58 -24.63 36.26
N LYS A 891 49.91 -23.35 36.00
CA LYS A 891 49.28 -22.21 36.66
C LYS A 891 47.85 -21.96 36.15
N CYS A 892 47.59 -22.16 34.85
CA CYS A 892 46.23 -22.11 34.31
C CYS A 892 45.32 -23.18 34.94
N LEU A 893 45.82 -24.42 35.07
CA LEU A 893 45.12 -25.51 35.74
C LEU A 893 44.80 -25.17 37.21
N GLU A 894 45.76 -24.60 37.93
CA GLU A 894 45.57 -24.16 39.32
C GLU A 894 44.47 -23.09 39.44
N LEU A 895 44.50 -22.06 38.58
CA LEU A 895 43.51 -20.98 38.56
C LEU A 895 42.11 -21.47 38.17
N LEU A 896 42.02 -22.39 37.21
CA LEU A 896 40.74 -22.98 36.81
C LEU A 896 40.18 -23.93 37.88
N LEU A 897 41.01 -24.64 38.63
CA LEU A 897 40.55 -25.42 39.79
C LEU A 897 40.08 -24.51 40.94
N LYS A 898 40.72 -23.35 41.13
CA LYS A 898 40.37 -22.36 42.16
C LYS A 898 39.04 -21.65 41.87
N PHE A 899 38.90 -21.10 40.66
CA PHE A 899 37.80 -20.19 40.31
C PHE A 899 36.78 -20.76 39.31
N GLY A 900 37.08 -21.88 38.66
CA GLY A 900 36.22 -22.46 37.62
C GLY A 900 34.88 -23.01 38.12
N THR A 901 33.94 -23.15 37.20
CA THR A 901 32.62 -23.74 37.48
C THR A 901 32.75 -25.22 37.87
N GLU A 902 31.73 -25.78 38.53
CA GLU A 902 31.73 -27.20 38.93
C GLU A 902 31.97 -28.14 37.74
N HIS A 903 31.30 -27.91 36.62
CA HIS A 903 31.46 -28.67 35.37
C HIS A 903 32.90 -28.63 34.82
N VAL A 904 33.51 -27.44 34.77
CA VAL A 904 34.90 -27.30 34.28
C VAL A 904 35.88 -27.99 35.24
N ARG A 905 35.67 -27.86 36.56
CA ARG A 905 36.48 -28.54 37.56
C ARG A 905 36.42 -30.06 37.40
N GLU A 906 35.25 -30.66 37.22
CA GLU A 906 35.11 -32.11 36.98
C GLU A 906 35.90 -32.58 35.75
N LYS A 907 35.83 -31.83 34.65
CA LYS A 907 36.57 -32.14 33.43
C LYS A 907 38.08 -32.01 33.61
N LEU A 908 38.55 -30.95 34.26
CA LEU A 908 39.97 -30.77 34.55
C LEU A 908 40.50 -31.88 35.47
N LEU A 909 39.73 -32.30 36.47
CA LEU A 909 40.09 -33.44 37.31
C LEU A 909 40.25 -34.73 36.50
N PHE A 910 39.40 -34.95 35.50
CA PHE A 910 39.54 -36.07 34.57
C PHE A 910 40.79 -35.94 33.67
N THR A 911 41.07 -34.75 33.13
CA THR A 911 42.27 -34.50 32.32
C THR A 911 43.55 -34.69 33.13
N ILE A 912 43.61 -34.14 34.36
CA ILE A 912 44.75 -34.30 35.27
C ILE A 912 44.99 -35.78 35.63
N LYS A 913 43.91 -36.54 35.85
CA LYS A 913 43.98 -37.98 36.09
C LYS A 913 44.65 -38.74 34.94
N ASN A 914 44.49 -38.26 33.70
CA ASN A 914 45.02 -38.93 32.51
C ASN A 914 46.47 -38.61 32.16
N ILE A 915 47.09 -37.62 32.82
CA ILE A 915 48.51 -37.26 32.64
C ILE A 915 49.40 -38.52 32.74
N SER A 916 50.33 -38.65 31.79
CA SER A 916 51.19 -39.83 31.69
C SER A 916 52.24 -39.90 32.81
N THR A 917 52.68 -41.11 33.14
CA THR A 917 53.75 -41.36 34.11
C THR A 917 55.03 -40.58 33.77
N GLU A 918 55.40 -40.50 32.49
CA GLU A 918 56.62 -39.84 32.04
C GLU A 918 56.59 -38.31 32.24
N ILE A 919 55.42 -37.68 32.06
CA ILE A 919 55.26 -36.25 32.32
C ILE A 919 55.34 -35.96 33.82
N TRP A 920 54.72 -36.80 34.66
CA TRP A 920 54.86 -36.70 36.12
C TRP A 920 56.31 -36.86 36.57
N LYS A 921 57.06 -37.84 36.05
CA LYS A 921 58.50 -38.01 36.33
C LYS A 921 59.29 -36.75 35.95
N LYS A 922 58.99 -36.18 34.77
CA LYS A 922 59.65 -34.96 34.28
C LYS A 922 59.41 -33.76 35.20
N ASP A 923 58.17 -33.52 35.65
CA ASP A 923 57.85 -32.40 36.55
C ASP A 923 58.48 -32.58 37.95
N LEU A 924 58.36 -33.78 38.52
CA LEU A 924 58.89 -34.11 39.85
C LEU A 924 60.42 -33.96 39.91
N ARG A 925 61.14 -34.27 38.83
CA ARG A 925 62.60 -34.09 38.72
C ARG A 925 63.02 -32.65 38.38
N ALA A 926 62.07 -31.75 38.11
CA ALA A 926 62.31 -30.35 37.76
C ALA A 926 61.79 -29.40 38.85
N ASN A 927 61.01 -28.39 38.45
CA ASN A 927 60.52 -27.32 39.32
C ASN A 927 59.24 -27.68 40.09
N LYS A 928 58.67 -28.88 39.85
CA LYS A 928 57.50 -29.41 40.56
C LYS A 928 56.28 -28.50 40.47
N LYS A 929 55.98 -28.01 39.26
CA LYS A 929 54.89 -27.05 39.06
C LYS A 929 53.52 -27.68 39.30
N LEU A 930 53.36 -28.97 38.98
CA LEU A 930 52.08 -29.68 39.10
C LEU A 930 51.72 -30.03 40.54
N ILE A 931 52.66 -29.93 41.48
CA ILE A 931 52.41 -30.26 42.89
C ILE A 931 51.41 -29.29 43.52
N ASN A 932 51.34 -28.03 43.06
CA ASN A 932 50.36 -27.05 43.55
C ASN A 932 48.91 -27.52 43.35
N LEU A 933 48.64 -28.39 42.37
CA LEU A 933 47.30 -28.91 42.09
C LEU A 933 46.77 -29.82 43.22
N PHE A 934 47.64 -30.33 44.10
CA PHE A 934 47.27 -31.20 45.23
C PHE A 934 46.62 -30.46 46.39
N GLU A 935 46.53 -29.13 46.35
CA GLU A 935 45.65 -28.38 47.27
C GLU A 935 44.16 -28.71 47.04
N TYR A 936 43.83 -29.32 45.90
CA TYR A 936 42.49 -29.76 45.51
C TYR A 936 42.38 -31.29 45.52
N ASP A 937 41.15 -31.83 45.63
CA ASP A 937 40.93 -33.28 45.74
C ASP A 937 41.10 -34.00 44.38
N LEU A 938 42.34 -34.36 44.04
CA LEU A 938 42.68 -35.06 42.80
C LEU A 938 42.44 -36.57 42.92
N ASN A 939 41.75 -37.19 41.96
CA ASN A 939 41.60 -38.64 41.85
C ASN A 939 42.65 -39.22 40.90
N LEU A 940 43.84 -39.52 41.42
CA LEU A 940 44.98 -40.00 40.66
C LEU A 940 45.02 -41.54 40.58
N ASP A 941 45.51 -42.06 39.46
CA ASP A 941 45.69 -43.50 39.23
C ASP A 941 47.16 -43.95 39.49
N HIS A 942 47.44 -45.23 39.21
CA HIS A 942 48.77 -45.85 39.33
C HIS A 942 49.91 -45.06 38.66
N LYS A 943 49.62 -44.29 37.59
CA LYS A 943 50.60 -43.48 36.84
C LYS A 943 51.36 -42.48 37.73
N PHE A 944 50.64 -41.75 38.59
CA PHE A 944 51.29 -40.82 39.52
C PHE A 944 52.07 -41.56 40.60
N SER A 945 51.49 -42.64 41.15
CA SER A 945 52.15 -43.44 42.20
C SER A 945 53.49 -44.00 41.72
N GLU A 946 53.58 -44.46 40.47
CA GLU A 946 54.82 -44.93 39.85
C GLU A 946 55.84 -43.79 39.69
N ALA A 947 55.42 -42.63 39.17
CA ALA A 947 56.30 -41.46 39.01
C ALA A 947 56.79 -40.89 40.35
N PHE A 948 55.94 -40.91 41.37
CA PHE A 948 56.29 -40.47 42.71
C PHE A 948 57.27 -41.41 43.39
N THR A 949 57.10 -42.72 43.21
CA THR A 949 58.06 -43.73 43.69
C THR A 949 59.44 -43.53 43.06
N ASP A 950 59.48 -43.29 41.74
CA ASP A 950 60.71 -42.97 41.01
C ASP A 950 61.37 -41.68 41.54
N TRP A 951 60.59 -40.63 41.84
CA TRP A 951 61.13 -39.42 42.45
C TRP A 951 61.63 -39.65 43.89
N LEU A 952 60.93 -40.44 44.71
CA LEU A 952 61.39 -40.79 46.06
C LEU A 952 62.74 -41.51 45.99
N GLU A 953 62.90 -42.49 45.10
CA GLU A 953 64.19 -43.17 44.87
C GLU A 953 65.27 -42.18 44.38
N PHE A 954 64.93 -41.30 43.43
CA PHE A 954 65.84 -40.28 42.91
C PHE A 954 66.30 -39.29 43.99
N SER A 955 65.38 -38.80 44.84
CA SER A 955 65.64 -37.78 45.87
C SER A 955 66.47 -38.30 47.05
N ILE A 956 66.48 -39.62 47.29
CA ILE A 956 67.40 -40.26 48.23
C ILE A 956 68.83 -40.13 47.68
N LEU A 957 69.00 -40.49 46.40
CA LEU A 957 70.32 -40.62 45.77
C LEU A 957 70.92 -39.28 45.32
N ASN A 958 70.10 -38.28 44.99
CA ASN A 958 70.50 -37.03 44.35
C ASN A 958 69.94 -35.80 45.09
N GLN A 959 70.68 -34.68 45.06
CA GLN A 959 70.24 -33.44 45.70
C GLN A 959 69.13 -32.73 44.91
N ASP A 960 67.95 -32.62 45.50
CA ASP A 960 66.80 -31.92 44.94
C ASP A 960 66.54 -30.60 45.69
N LYS A 961 66.76 -29.48 44.99
CA LYS A 961 66.60 -28.11 45.55
C LYS A 961 65.15 -27.76 45.89
N HIS A 962 64.16 -28.47 45.35
CA HIS A 962 62.74 -28.16 45.53
C HIS A 962 61.98 -29.26 46.29
N GLN A 963 62.68 -30.20 46.93
CA GLN A 963 62.05 -31.30 47.68
C GLN A 963 61.07 -30.84 48.78
N ASN A 964 61.36 -29.71 49.43
CA ASN A 964 60.52 -29.16 50.50
C ASN A 964 59.09 -28.82 50.04
N LYS A 965 58.91 -28.44 48.76
CA LYS A 965 57.56 -28.25 48.18
C LYS A 965 56.73 -29.53 48.23
N VAL A 966 57.36 -30.67 47.98
CA VAL A 966 56.72 -31.99 48.03
C VAL A 966 56.39 -32.35 49.47
N TRP A 967 57.35 -32.17 50.38
CA TRP A 967 57.21 -32.53 51.79
C TRP A 967 56.13 -31.72 52.51
N ASN A 968 55.94 -30.45 52.13
CA ASN A 968 54.86 -29.60 52.68
C ASN A 968 53.45 -30.12 52.32
N LEU A 969 53.26 -30.64 51.11
CA LEU A 969 51.98 -31.20 50.65
C LEU A 969 51.90 -32.72 50.81
N PHE A 970 52.92 -33.34 51.40
CA PHE A 970 53.03 -34.78 51.59
C PHE A 970 51.82 -35.41 52.32
N PRO A 971 51.22 -34.81 53.38
CA PRO A 971 50.03 -35.39 54.02
C PRO A 971 48.86 -35.64 53.06
N ILE A 972 48.76 -34.83 52.00
CA ILE A 972 47.70 -34.92 51.00
C ILE A 972 48.12 -35.90 49.90
N ILE A 973 49.34 -35.76 49.39
CA ILE A 973 49.91 -36.61 48.34
C ILE A 973 49.93 -38.08 48.79
N GLU A 974 50.38 -38.33 50.02
CA GLU A 974 50.56 -39.65 50.58
C GLU A 974 49.24 -40.44 50.55
N ARG A 975 48.09 -39.83 50.84
CA ARG A 975 46.76 -40.48 50.77
C ARG A 975 46.42 -41.05 49.39
N LYS A 976 47.08 -40.58 48.32
CA LYS A 976 46.80 -40.92 46.92
C LYS A 976 47.81 -41.92 46.33
N ILE A 977 48.85 -42.30 47.08
CA ILE A 977 49.82 -43.31 46.66
C ILE A 977 49.23 -44.72 46.82
N LEU A 978 49.27 -45.51 45.76
CA LEU A 978 48.88 -46.93 45.76
C LEU A 978 50.04 -47.81 46.27
N ASP A 979 49.72 -48.94 46.91
CA ASP A 979 50.70 -49.93 47.41
C ASP A 979 51.79 -49.35 48.33
N LYS A 980 51.41 -48.34 49.14
CA LYS A 980 52.30 -47.57 50.02
C LYS A 980 53.30 -48.44 50.79
N GLN A 981 52.81 -49.50 51.43
CA GLN A 981 53.63 -50.33 52.30
C GLN A 981 54.78 -51.00 51.52
N ASN A 982 54.48 -51.58 50.35
CA ASN A 982 55.49 -52.19 49.49
C ASN A 982 56.49 -51.16 48.92
N VAL A 983 56.01 -49.98 48.53
CA VAL A 983 56.87 -48.89 48.05
C VAL A 983 57.82 -48.41 49.14
N TYR A 984 57.31 -48.13 50.34
CA TYR A 984 58.12 -47.66 51.45
C TYR A 984 59.07 -48.73 51.99
N ASP A 985 58.68 -50.01 51.99
CA ASP A 985 59.54 -51.13 52.38
C ASP A 985 60.71 -51.30 51.38
N LYS A 986 60.45 -51.20 50.07
CA LYS A 986 61.53 -51.21 49.06
C LYS A 986 62.47 -50.02 49.22
N LEU A 987 61.93 -48.82 49.46
CA LEU A 987 62.72 -47.60 49.68
C LEU A 987 63.54 -47.64 50.97
N LYS A 988 63.06 -48.34 52.01
CA LYS A 988 63.77 -48.53 53.28
C LYS A 988 65.14 -49.17 53.05
N ASN A 989 65.20 -50.27 52.30
CA ASN A 989 66.46 -50.93 51.96
C ASN A 989 67.39 -50.00 51.17
N ILE A 990 66.86 -49.33 50.13
CA ILE A 990 67.63 -48.38 49.30
C ILE A 990 68.18 -47.23 50.14
N TYR A 991 67.38 -46.69 51.07
CA TYR A 991 67.74 -45.56 51.92
C TYR A 991 68.91 -45.89 52.85
N PHE A 992 68.90 -47.07 53.48
CA PHE A 992 69.97 -47.48 54.40
C PHE A 992 71.21 -48.02 53.68
N GLU A 993 71.06 -48.76 52.58
CA GLU A 993 72.18 -49.37 51.85
C GLU A 993 73.06 -48.35 51.08
N GLN A 994 72.50 -47.22 50.66
CA GLN A 994 73.19 -46.21 49.82
C GLN A 994 73.87 -45.10 50.63
N ASN A 995 74.96 -44.52 50.12
CA ASN A 995 75.80 -43.59 50.90
C ASN A 995 75.40 -42.11 50.83
N SER A 996 74.68 -41.66 49.81
CA SER A 996 74.22 -40.27 49.69
C SER A 996 72.86 -40.10 50.36
N ILE A 997 72.71 -39.03 51.15
CA ILE A 997 71.41 -38.60 51.67
C ILE A 997 71.28 -37.14 51.39
N HIS A 998 70.20 -36.80 50.70
CA HIS A 998 69.87 -35.42 50.39
C HIS A 998 68.50 -35.00 50.89
N TRP A 999 67.78 -35.90 51.58
CA TRP A 999 66.50 -35.59 52.22
C TRP A 999 66.65 -34.52 53.30
N SER A 1000 65.75 -33.54 53.30
CA SER A 1000 65.74 -32.46 54.29
C SER A 1000 65.16 -32.93 55.63
N SER A 1001 65.43 -32.20 56.71
CA SER A 1001 64.84 -32.45 58.03
C SER A 1001 63.30 -32.45 58.02
N GLU A 1002 62.69 -31.77 57.06
CA GLU A 1002 61.23 -31.73 56.84
C GLU A 1002 60.64 -33.07 56.40
N SER A 1003 61.45 -34.00 55.87
CA SER A 1003 61.01 -35.35 55.51
C SER A 1003 60.83 -36.29 56.71
N ILE A 1004 61.60 -36.07 57.79
CA ILE A 1004 61.72 -36.99 58.94
C ILE A 1004 60.37 -37.30 59.62
N PRO A 1005 59.51 -36.30 59.93
CA PRO A 1005 58.23 -36.57 60.59
C PRO A 1005 57.28 -37.46 59.78
N TYR A 1006 57.50 -37.55 58.47
CA TYR A 1006 56.73 -38.39 57.57
C TYR A 1006 57.29 -39.80 57.51
N VAL A 1007 58.61 -39.92 57.39
CA VAL A 1007 59.32 -41.21 57.38
C VAL A 1007 59.15 -41.96 58.70
N GLU A 1008 59.17 -41.25 59.84
CA GLU A 1008 58.97 -41.81 61.20
C GLU A 1008 57.62 -42.54 61.35
N LYS A 1009 56.59 -42.16 60.58
CA LYS A 1009 55.27 -42.82 60.63
C LYS A 1009 55.23 -44.15 59.89
N PHE A 1010 56.10 -44.35 58.89
CA PHE A 1010 56.08 -45.52 58.02
C PHE A 1010 57.10 -46.58 58.45
N TRP A 1011 58.31 -46.16 58.75
CA TRP A 1011 59.36 -47.07 59.20
C TRP A 1011 59.34 -47.14 60.73
N THR A 1012 58.57 -48.09 61.24
CA THR A 1012 58.37 -48.30 62.69
C THR A 1012 59.37 -49.27 63.31
N ASP A 1013 60.09 -50.01 62.47
CA ASP A 1013 61.10 -50.99 62.83
C ASP A 1013 62.14 -51.06 61.70
N ILE A 1014 63.40 -51.35 62.02
CA ILE A 1014 64.55 -51.49 61.12
C ILE A 1014 65.32 -52.81 61.34
N ASP A 1015 64.74 -53.78 62.05
CA ASP A 1015 65.35 -55.08 62.40
C ASP A 1015 65.81 -55.93 61.18
N ASP A 1016 65.27 -55.66 59.99
CA ASP A 1016 65.59 -56.29 58.71
C ASP A 1016 66.80 -55.66 57.97
N ILE A 1017 67.32 -54.53 58.45
CA ILE A 1017 68.47 -53.82 57.87
C ILE A 1017 69.77 -54.27 58.53
N ASP A 1018 70.81 -54.55 57.74
CA ASP A 1018 72.14 -54.90 58.28
C ASP A 1018 72.72 -53.73 59.10
N GLU A 1019 73.10 -54.05 60.34
CA GLU A 1019 73.67 -53.17 61.34
C GLU A 1019 74.84 -52.31 60.80
N GLN A 1020 75.64 -52.84 59.87
CA GLN A 1020 76.76 -52.11 59.27
C GLN A 1020 76.31 -50.89 58.47
N TYR A 1021 75.17 -50.96 57.78
CA TYR A 1021 74.61 -49.82 57.03
C TYR A 1021 74.13 -48.73 57.99
N ILE A 1022 73.49 -49.13 59.10
CA ILE A 1022 73.02 -48.22 60.15
C ILE A 1022 74.19 -47.47 60.81
N ILE A 1023 75.24 -48.21 61.20
CA ILE A 1023 76.46 -47.63 61.81
C ILE A 1023 77.12 -46.64 60.84
N ARG A 1024 77.21 -47.00 59.56
CA ARG A 1024 77.83 -46.16 58.54
C ARG A 1024 77.07 -44.84 58.33
N LYS A 1025 75.74 -44.89 58.35
CA LYS A 1025 74.87 -43.70 58.26
C LYS A 1025 75.00 -42.78 59.45
N LEU A 1026 74.94 -43.33 60.67
CA LEU A 1026 75.11 -42.56 61.91
C LEU A 1026 76.44 -41.81 61.92
N ASN A 1027 77.51 -42.46 61.48
CA ASN A 1027 78.83 -41.83 61.35
C ASN A 1027 78.81 -40.64 60.38
N GLN A 1028 78.15 -40.76 59.23
CA GLN A 1028 78.01 -39.67 58.26
C GLN A 1028 77.17 -38.51 58.80
N TRP A 1029 76.06 -38.79 59.48
CA TRP A 1029 75.19 -37.76 60.07
C TRP A 1029 75.82 -37.00 61.22
N ILE A 1030 76.65 -37.68 62.03
CA ILE A 1030 77.42 -37.03 63.08
C ILE A 1030 78.44 -36.06 62.46
N ASP A 1031 79.11 -36.45 61.37
CA ASP A 1031 80.03 -35.58 60.63
C ASP A 1031 79.30 -34.40 59.98
N ALA A 1032 78.09 -34.62 59.46
CA ALA A 1032 77.24 -33.61 58.81
C ALA A 1032 76.43 -32.75 59.81
N LYS A 1033 76.45 -33.07 61.11
CA LYS A 1033 75.65 -32.44 62.18
C LYS A 1033 74.13 -32.53 61.97
N GLU A 1034 73.65 -33.63 61.40
CA GLU A 1034 72.22 -33.88 61.14
C GLU A 1034 71.53 -34.51 62.35
N TRP A 1035 71.43 -33.74 63.45
CA TRP A 1035 71.01 -34.23 64.77
C TRP A 1035 69.58 -34.78 64.82
N ASP A 1036 68.66 -34.23 64.03
CA ASP A 1036 67.26 -34.70 64.00
C ASP A 1036 67.14 -36.11 63.40
N GLN A 1037 67.98 -36.44 62.40
CA GLN A 1037 68.01 -37.77 61.77
C GLN A 1037 68.60 -38.81 62.73
N ILE A 1038 69.63 -38.41 63.47
CA ILE A 1038 70.23 -39.23 64.54
C ILE A 1038 69.20 -39.50 65.64
N ALA A 1039 68.48 -38.45 66.09
CA ALA A 1039 67.46 -38.58 67.13
C ALA A 1039 66.34 -39.53 66.72
N TRP A 1040 65.87 -39.44 65.48
CA TRP A 1040 64.86 -40.33 64.94
C TRP A 1040 65.34 -41.78 64.87
N LEU A 1041 66.50 -42.04 64.26
CA LEU A 1041 67.04 -43.40 64.12
C LEU A 1041 67.30 -44.06 65.48
N THR A 1042 67.79 -43.28 66.46
CA THR A 1042 68.05 -43.75 67.82
C THR A 1042 66.79 -44.28 68.52
N LYS A 1043 65.61 -43.74 68.20
CA LYS A 1043 64.33 -44.24 68.76
C LYS A 1043 63.92 -45.59 68.20
N LEU A 1044 64.27 -45.89 66.94
CA LEU A 1044 63.88 -47.13 66.26
C LEU A 1044 64.75 -48.33 66.69
N LEU A 1045 65.95 -48.06 67.22
CA LEU A 1045 66.85 -49.09 67.71
C LEU A 1045 66.34 -49.70 69.03
N SER A 1046 66.31 -51.02 69.11
CA SER A 1046 66.15 -51.74 70.38
C SER A 1046 67.32 -51.43 71.33
N ASN A 1047 67.15 -51.66 72.63
CA ASN A 1047 68.27 -51.46 73.58
C ASN A 1047 69.41 -52.42 73.21
N GLU A 1048 70.64 -51.92 73.14
CA GLU A 1048 71.86 -52.69 72.84
C GLU A 1048 71.90 -53.33 71.43
N SER A 1049 71.77 -52.51 70.37
CA SER A 1049 71.61 -53.01 69.00
C SER A 1049 72.78 -52.76 68.04
N LEU A 1050 73.79 -51.93 68.40
CA LEU A 1050 74.89 -51.56 67.50
C LEU A 1050 76.28 -51.88 68.09
N LYS A 1051 77.18 -52.49 67.33
CA LYS A 1051 78.53 -52.92 67.72
C LYS A 1051 79.58 -52.19 66.89
N SER A 1052 80.02 -51.03 67.39
CA SER A 1052 81.07 -50.25 66.73
C SER A 1052 81.81 -49.31 67.69
N GLU A 1053 83.08 -49.63 67.97
CA GLU A 1053 84.01 -48.76 68.72
C GLU A 1053 84.22 -47.40 68.02
N LEU A 1054 84.21 -47.38 66.69
CA LEU A 1054 84.40 -46.16 65.90
C LEU A 1054 83.23 -45.18 66.07
N LEU A 1055 82.00 -45.71 66.09
CA LEU A 1055 80.80 -44.91 66.30
C LEU A 1055 80.74 -44.37 67.74
N GLU A 1056 81.05 -45.21 68.73
CA GLU A 1056 81.14 -44.81 70.14
C GLU A 1056 82.09 -43.62 70.33
N SER A 1057 83.33 -43.75 69.83
CA SER A 1057 84.33 -42.68 69.92
C SER A 1057 83.88 -41.36 69.26
N ARG A 1058 83.15 -41.43 68.13
CA ARG A 1058 82.60 -40.23 67.46
C ARG A 1058 81.47 -39.57 68.25
N VAL A 1059 80.63 -40.37 68.90
CA VAL A 1059 79.53 -39.88 69.76
C VAL A 1059 80.10 -39.19 71.01
N GLU A 1060 81.07 -39.81 71.69
CA GLU A 1060 81.76 -39.24 72.86
C GLU A 1060 82.46 -37.92 72.53
N THR A 1061 83.18 -37.86 71.41
CA THR A 1061 83.86 -36.63 70.96
C THR A 1061 82.87 -35.47 70.75
N ASN A 1062 81.65 -35.76 70.26
CA ASN A 1062 80.63 -34.74 70.08
C ASN A 1062 79.86 -34.39 71.37
N LEU A 1063 79.82 -35.28 72.37
CA LEU A 1063 79.27 -34.99 73.70
C LEU A 1063 80.16 -34.01 74.49
N GLU A 1064 81.48 -34.17 74.36
CA GLU A 1064 82.49 -33.28 74.96
C GLU A 1064 82.52 -31.88 74.32
N ASN A 1065 82.02 -31.73 73.10
CA ASN A 1065 82.00 -30.44 72.40
C ASN A 1065 81.05 -29.44 73.09
N GLU A 1066 81.61 -28.35 73.64
CA GLU A 1066 80.87 -27.30 74.36
C GLU A 1066 79.92 -26.48 73.47
N GLN A 1067 80.07 -26.53 72.14
CA GLN A 1067 79.20 -25.79 71.20
C GLN A 1067 77.85 -26.47 70.96
N ASN A 1068 77.67 -27.74 71.36
CA ASN A 1068 76.43 -28.48 71.16
C ASN A 1068 75.39 -28.14 72.24
N SER A 1069 74.15 -27.86 71.82
CA SER A 1069 73.05 -27.53 72.72
C SER A 1069 72.69 -28.70 73.65
N ALA A 1070 72.02 -28.43 74.78
CA ALA A 1070 71.58 -29.46 75.72
C ALA A 1070 70.70 -30.54 75.06
N GLN A 1071 69.90 -30.17 74.05
CA GLN A 1071 69.10 -31.10 73.26
C GLN A 1071 69.96 -32.05 72.41
N ILE A 1072 71.03 -31.56 71.79
CA ILE A 1072 71.95 -32.37 70.98
C ILE A 1072 72.70 -33.37 71.87
N LYS A 1073 73.15 -32.93 73.05
CA LYS A 1073 73.82 -33.81 74.01
C LYS A 1073 72.89 -34.94 74.47
N GLN A 1074 71.61 -34.63 74.75
CA GLN A 1074 70.62 -35.65 75.09
C GLN A 1074 70.41 -36.68 73.96
N ILE A 1075 70.41 -36.24 72.69
CA ILE A 1075 70.28 -37.13 71.53
C ILE A 1075 71.49 -38.09 71.46
N LEU A 1076 72.69 -37.56 71.65
CA LEU A 1076 73.93 -38.33 71.61
C LEU A 1076 74.07 -39.29 72.80
N GLU A 1077 73.64 -38.89 74.01
CA GLU A 1077 73.56 -39.78 75.18
C GLU A 1077 72.60 -40.94 74.93
N ASN A 1078 71.44 -40.67 74.33
CA ASN A 1078 70.49 -41.71 73.97
C ASN A 1078 71.05 -42.66 72.91
N LEU A 1079 71.84 -42.16 71.95
CA LEU A 1079 72.50 -43.01 70.94
C LEU A 1079 73.59 -43.87 71.57
N LEU A 1080 74.37 -43.31 72.50
CA LEU A 1080 75.43 -44.02 73.21
C LEU A 1080 74.88 -45.24 73.96
N GLN A 1081 73.70 -45.13 74.58
CA GLN A 1081 73.01 -46.24 75.25
C GLN A 1081 72.59 -47.39 74.31
N LYS A 1082 72.60 -47.16 73.00
CA LYS A 1082 72.24 -48.17 71.98
C LYS A 1082 73.46 -48.90 71.42
N ILE A 1083 74.67 -48.49 71.78
CA ILE A 1083 75.94 -49.06 71.30
C ILE A 1083 76.47 -50.06 72.35
N VAL A 1084 76.88 -51.23 71.90
CA VAL A 1084 77.55 -52.27 72.71
C VAL A 1084 78.98 -52.38 72.22
N VAL A 1085 79.92 -52.16 73.14
CA VAL A 1085 81.33 -52.49 72.91
C VAL A 1085 81.69 -53.67 73.80
N ASP A 1086 82.05 -54.78 73.16
CA ASP A 1086 82.58 -55.94 73.86
C ASP A 1086 83.91 -55.52 74.51
N ILE A 1087 83.91 -55.37 75.83
CA ILE A 1087 85.11 -55.05 76.61
C ILE A 1087 86.07 -56.23 76.48
N VAL A 1088 87.00 -56.15 75.54
CA VAL A 1088 88.16 -57.05 75.50
C VAL A 1088 89.08 -56.64 76.63
N THR A 1089 88.95 -57.30 77.79
CA THR A 1089 89.90 -57.22 78.91
C THR A 1089 91.29 -57.69 78.51
#